data_AF-A0AAV7DG72-F1
#
_entry.id   AF-A0AAV7DG72-F1
#
_cell.length_a   1.000
_cell.length_b   1.000
_cell.length_c   1.000
_cell.angle_alpha   90.00
_cell.angle_beta   90.00
_cell.angle_gamma   90.00
#
_symmetry.space_group_name_H-M   'P 1'
#
loop_
_entity.id
_entity.type
_entity.pdbx_description
1 polymer ?
#
loop_
_entity_poly.entity_id
_entity_poly.type
_entity_poly.pdbx_seq_one_letter_code
_entity_poly.pdbx_strand_id
1 'polypeptide(L)'
;MSRRRHSDENDGEQPHKRRKTSEPLDIEDRLESLICRVGEKSTSSLESNLEGLAGVLEADLPNYKSKILRILCAVARHLPEKMTVYTTLVGLLNARNYNFGGEFVEAMIRHLKETIKSNAYMEATYLVRFLSDLVNCHVIAAPSMVAMFENFVGVTQEEEIPQVRSDWYVYSVLSSLPWVGKELYEKKDVEMDRILSQIENYLKQRQKIHLPILQVWSADKPHPQEEYLDCLWAQIQKLKKDRWQERHILRPYLAFDSILCEALQHNLPPFTPPPHTKDSVYPMPWVVFRMFDYTDAPEGPVMPGSHSVERFVIEENLHCIIKSHWRERKTCAAQLLSYPGKNKIPLNYHIVEVIFGELFQIPVPPHIDVMYTTLLIELCKLQPGSLPQVLAQATEMLYTRLDTMNVTCIDRFINWFSHHLSNFQFRWNWEDWADCLSQDLDRPKPQFVREVLEKCMRLSYYQRILDIVPSSFSALYPTEPKCVFKYGDESSSSLPGYAHAINMTNSIKNKAISEDIFNLLKDIQNSNQDDDDDEGVSFNPLKIEVFVQSLLNLASKSFSHSFSALAKFHEVFKALSDSEEGKLHILRVTYDVWKNHPQMVAVLVDKMIRTQVVDCAAVANWIFSPELSHDFTRLYIWETLHSTIRKMNKHVQRIQKELEDAKQRLAKQHKRVSNKCVHFIIHPLNFTHNEETLQISSFSVTTVISTSKSNK
;
A
#
# COMPACT_ATOMS: atom_id res chain seq x y z
N MET A 1 17.10 42.99 47.37
CA MET A 1 18.44 42.59 46.85
C MET A 1 18.32 42.49 45.34
N SER A 2 18.49 43.57 44.58
CA SER A 2 19.74 44.20 44.11
C SER A 2 20.50 43.40 43.05
N ARG A 3 20.65 44.05 41.87
CA ARG A 3 21.64 43.87 40.78
C ARG A 3 21.38 42.69 39.81
N ARG A 4 21.53 42.84 38.48
CA ARG A 4 22.24 43.82 37.65
C ARG A 4 21.71 43.78 36.21
N ARG A 5 21.51 44.96 35.61
CA ARG A 5 21.55 45.18 34.15
C ARG A 5 23.03 45.26 33.73
N HIS A 6 23.37 44.68 32.58
CA HIS A 6 24.55 45.08 31.82
C HIS A 6 24.12 45.30 30.37
N SER A 7 24.36 46.53 29.91
CA SER A 7 24.33 46.94 28.51
C SER A 7 25.63 46.51 27.86
N ASP A 8 25.56 45.99 26.64
CA ASP A 8 26.68 46.06 25.71
C ASP A 8 26.15 46.73 24.43
N GLU A 9 26.53 47.99 24.26
CA GLU A 9 26.63 48.64 22.96
C GLU A 9 27.93 48.13 22.32
N ASN A 10 27.84 47.56 21.13
CA ASN A 10 28.98 47.51 20.23
C ASN A 10 28.47 47.73 18.80
N ASP A 11 28.74 48.93 18.30
CA ASP A 11 28.60 49.33 16.90
C ASP A 11 29.54 48.49 16.03
N GLY A 12 29.04 48.05 14.87
CA GLY A 12 29.87 47.33 13.90
C GLY A 12 29.07 46.74 12.74
N GLU A 13 28.80 47.58 11.73
CA GLU A 13 28.60 47.22 10.33
C GLU A 13 27.36 46.38 9.96
N GLN A 14 26.32 47.08 9.48
CA GLN A 14 25.25 46.49 8.67
C GLN A 14 25.82 45.96 7.34
N PRO A 15 25.69 44.66 7.02
CA PRO A 15 25.77 44.25 5.64
C PRO A 15 24.43 44.62 4.99
N HIS A 16 24.47 45.58 4.07
CA HIS A 16 23.37 45.90 3.17
C HIS A 16 22.73 44.61 2.64
N LYS A 17 21.57 44.22 3.19
CA LYS A 17 20.68 43.26 2.56
C LYS A 17 20.23 43.89 1.25
N ARG A 18 20.94 43.56 0.17
CA ARG A 18 20.39 43.65 -1.19
C ARG A 18 19.02 42.97 -1.13
N ARG A 19 17.96 43.76 -1.30
CA ARG A 19 16.60 43.32 -1.58
C ARG A 19 16.68 42.39 -2.80
N LYS A 20 16.78 41.09 -2.57
CA LYS A 20 16.46 40.08 -3.58
C LYS A 20 14.94 40.13 -3.68
N THR A 21 14.45 40.53 -4.84
CA THR A 21 13.05 40.51 -5.27
C THR A 21 12.41 39.16 -4.92
N SER A 22 11.56 39.15 -3.90
CA SER A 22 10.75 38.00 -3.45
C SER A 22 9.40 37.91 -4.18
N GLU A 23 9.08 38.87 -5.04
CA GLU A 23 7.76 39.01 -5.70
C GLU A 23 7.43 37.92 -6.75
N PRO A 24 8.38 37.39 -7.56
CA PRO A 24 8.02 36.39 -8.58
C PRO A 24 7.57 35.04 -8.01
N LEU A 25 8.20 34.61 -6.91
CA LEU A 25 7.88 33.34 -6.23
C LEU A 25 6.51 33.40 -5.54
N ASP A 26 6.14 34.56 -5.00
CA ASP A 26 4.86 34.77 -4.30
C ASP A 26 3.66 34.71 -5.27
N ILE A 27 3.82 35.22 -6.50
CA ILE A 27 2.78 35.15 -7.54
C ILE A 27 2.60 33.72 -8.05
N GLU A 28 3.69 32.96 -8.23
CA GLU A 28 3.62 31.56 -8.66
C GLU A 28 2.90 30.66 -7.64
N ASP A 29 3.21 30.84 -6.35
CA ASP A 29 2.56 30.10 -5.26
C ASP A 29 1.08 30.52 -5.12
N ARG A 30 0.77 31.81 -5.35
CA ARG A 30 -0.60 32.30 -5.41
C ARG A 30 -1.41 31.67 -6.54
N LEU A 31 -0.85 31.57 -7.75
CA LEU A 31 -1.52 30.93 -8.90
C LEU A 31 -1.83 29.46 -8.62
N GLU A 32 -0.88 28.74 -8.04
CA GLU A 32 -1.05 27.35 -7.65
C GLU A 32 -2.15 27.20 -6.58
N SER A 33 -2.14 28.06 -5.56
CA SER A 33 -3.17 28.09 -4.52
C SER A 33 -4.57 28.37 -5.09
N LEU A 34 -4.71 29.34 -6.00
CA LEU A 34 -5.99 29.67 -6.63
C LEU A 34 -6.55 28.50 -7.44
N ILE A 35 -5.71 27.85 -8.26
CA ILE A 35 -6.10 26.69 -9.07
C ILE A 35 -6.44 25.49 -8.17
N CYS A 36 -5.67 25.22 -7.12
CA CYS A 36 -5.94 24.10 -6.22
C CYS A 36 -7.25 24.29 -5.45
N ARG A 37 -7.61 25.52 -5.08
CA ARG A 37 -8.78 25.83 -4.24
C ARG A 37 -10.09 26.02 -4.98
N VAL A 38 -10.08 26.22 -6.30
CA VAL A 38 -11.32 26.36 -7.08
C VAL A 38 -12.18 25.09 -6.94
N GLY A 39 -13.47 25.23 -6.64
CA GLY A 39 -14.36 24.10 -6.34
C GLY A 39 -14.42 23.67 -4.87
N GLU A 40 -13.63 24.27 -3.99
CA GLU A 40 -13.83 24.15 -2.54
C GLU A 40 -15.01 25.01 -2.06
N LYS A 41 -15.40 24.84 -0.78
CA LYS A 41 -16.45 25.65 -0.16
C LYS A 41 -16.12 27.14 -0.27
N SER A 42 -17.01 27.89 -0.89
CA SER A 42 -16.89 29.34 -1.14
C SER A 42 -18.22 30.03 -0.84
N THR A 43 -18.17 31.34 -0.58
CA THR A 43 -19.37 32.20 -0.46
C THR A 43 -20.00 32.50 -1.82
N SER A 44 -19.21 32.41 -2.89
CA SER A 44 -19.65 32.63 -4.27
C SER A 44 -19.96 31.31 -4.96
N SER A 45 -20.82 31.35 -5.98
CA SER A 45 -21.15 30.16 -6.79
C SER A 45 -19.91 29.61 -7.51
N LEU A 46 -19.94 28.32 -7.86
CA LEU A 46 -18.84 27.69 -8.58
C LEU A 46 -18.59 28.36 -9.93
N GLU A 47 -19.66 28.75 -10.61
CA GLU A 47 -19.63 29.46 -11.89
C GLU A 47 -18.91 30.81 -11.74
N SER A 48 -19.27 31.61 -10.73
CA SER A 48 -18.60 32.89 -10.47
C SER A 48 -17.12 32.72 -10.15
N ASN A 49 -16.76 31.69 -9.37
CA ASN A 49 -15.36 31.42 -9.04
C ASN A 49 -14.56 30.96 -10.27
N LEU A 50 -15.15 30.14 -11.16
CA LEU A 50 -14.52 29.68 -12.40
C LEU A 50 -14.30 30.82 -13.39
N GLU A 51 -15.32 31.66 -13.60
CA GLU A 51 -15.26 32.83 -14.49
C GLU A 51 -14.20 33.83 -14.00
N GLY A 52 -14.20 34.13 -12.70
CA GLY A 52 -13.21 35.01 -12.08
C GLY A 52 -11.80 34.45 -12.18
N LEU A 53 -11.61 33.15 -11.95
CA LEU A 53 -10.30 32.52 -12.07
C LEU A 53 -9.81 32.50 -13.52
N ALA A 54 -10.67 32.23 -14.49
CA ALA A 54 -10.31 32.28 -15.91
C ALA A 54 -9.79 33.67 -16.31
N GLY A 55 -10.44 34.74 -15.85
CA GLY A 55 -9.98 36.11 -16.08
C GLY A 55 -8.63 36.44 -15.42
N VAL A 56 -8.40 35.95 -14.19
CA VAL A 56 -7.10 36.11 -13.51
C VAL A 56 -5.99 35.39 -14.27
N LEU A 57 -6.22 34.13 -14.64
CA LEU A 57 -5.22 33.33 -15.35
C LEU A 57 -4.91 33.90 -16.73
N GLU A 58 -5.92 34.39 -17.46
CA GLU A 58 -5.76 35.07 -18.75
C GLU A 58 -4.83 36.29 -18.63
N ALA A 59 -5.07 37.15 -17.63
CA ALA A 59 -4.26 38.35 -17.40
C ALA A 59 -2.79 38.01 -17.10
N ASP A 60 -2.53 36.86 -16.48
CA ASP A 60 -1.19 36.40 -16.11
C ASP A 60 -0.50 35.55 -17.20
N LEU A 61 -1.20 35.14 -18.28
CA LEU A 61 -0.62 34.38 -19.39
C LEU A 61 0.66 35.01 -19.99
N PRO A 62 0.76 36.33 -20.24
CA PRO A 62 1.94 36.92 -20.87
C PRO A 62 3.26 36.61 -20.15
N ASN A 63 3.21 36.51 -18.82
CA ASN A 63 4.40 36.29 -17.97
C ASN A 63 4.49 34.85 -17.42
N TYR A 64 3.35 34.17 -17.23
CA TYR A 64 3.28 32.92 -16.46
C TYR A 64 2.66 31.73 -17.22
N LYS A 65 2.43 31.84 -18.54
CA LYS A 65 1.82 30.76 -19.36
C LYS A 65 2.42 29.37 -19.10
N SER A 66 3.76 29.24 -19.07
CA SER A 66 4.43 27.95 -18.84
C SER A 66 4.11 27.35 -17.46
N LYS A 67 4.06 28.18 -16.41
CA LYS A 67 3.72 27.74 -15.05
C LYS A 67 2.23 27.37 -14.95
N ILE A 68 1.34 28.16 -15.56
CA ILE A 68 -0.09 27.89 -15.60
C ILE A 68 -0.37 26.56 -16.31
N LEU A 69 0.23 26.33 -17.49
CA LEU A 69 0.14 25.05 -18.21
C LEU A 69 0.59 23.88 -17.33
N ARG A 70 1.73 24.03 -16.65
CA ARG A 70 2.27 22.99 -15.74
C ARG A 70 1.32 22.69 -14.58
N ILE A 71 0.75 23.72 -13.94
CA ILE A 71 -0.18 23.53 -12.81
C ILE A 71 -1.46 22.86 -13.29
N LEU A 72 -2.04 23.29 -14.42
CA LEU A 72 -3.25 22.69 -14.97
C LEU A 72 -3.05 21.23 -15.38
N CYS A 73 -1.90 20.90 -15.99
CA CYS A 73 -1.54 19.50 -16.28
C CYS A 73 -1.35 18.69 -14.99
N ALA A 74 -0.80 19.29 -13.93
CA ALA A 74 -0.62 18.61 -12.65
C ALA A 74 -1.97 18.31 -11.96
N VAL A 75 -2.91 19.26 -11.91
CA VAL A 75 -4.23 19.01 -11.31
C VAL A 75 -5.06 18.03 -12.14
N ALA A 76 -4.91 18.01 -13.47
CA ALA A 76 -5.53 17.00 -14.34
C ALA A 76 -5.05 15.56 -14.01
N ARG A 77 -3.82 15.43 -13.52
CA ARG A 77 -3.21 14.14 -13.13
C ARG A 77 -3.47 13.76 -11.67
N HIS A 78 -3.51 14.74 -10.77
CA HIS A 78 -3.46 14.50 -9.33
C HIS A 78 -4.78 14.76 -8.59
N LEU A 79 -5.74 15.46 -9.21
CA LEU A 79 -7.05 15.78 -8.60
C LEU A 79 -8.22 15.34 -9.52
N PRO A 80 -8.28 14.05 -9.93
CA PRO A 80 -9.32 13.55 -10.83
C PRO A 80 -10.75 13.68 -10.25
N GLU A 81 -10.91 13.71 -8.93
CA GLU A 81 -12.19 13.93 -8.26
C GLU A 81 -12.80 15.32 -8.54
N LYS A 82 -11.98 16.27 -9.00
CA LYS A 82 -12.38 17.62 -9.42
C LYS A 82 -12.29 17.83 -10.94
N MET A 83 -12.17 16.77 -11.72
CA MET A 83 -11.91 16.83 -13.16
C MET A 83 -12.82 17.81 -13.91
N THR A 84 -14.14 17.73 -13.73
CA THR A 84 -15.09 18.56 -14.48
C THR A 84 -15.02 20.05 -14.14
N VAL A 85 -14.50 20.40 -12.96
CA VAL A 85 -14.20 21.79 -12.56
C VAL A 85 -13.03 22.31 -13.40
N TYR A 86 -11.97 21.50 -13.52
CA TYR A 86 -10.76 21.87 -14.24
C TYR A 86 -10.94 21.86 -15.76
N THR A 87 -11.70 20.92 -16.32
CA THR A 87 -12.03 20.94 -17.76
C THR A 87 -12.88 22.15 -18.11
N THR A 88 -13.82 22.56 -17.24
CA THR A 88 -14.58 23.81 -17.43
C THR A 88 -13.66 25.02 -17.42
N LEU A 89 -12.73 25.10 -16.46
CA LEU A 89 -11.75 26.19 -16.38
C LEU A 89 -10.89 26.28 -17.66
N VAL A 90 -10.43 25.14 -18.17
CA VAL A 90 -9.67 25.07 -19.44
C VAL A 90 -10.56 25.49 -20.63
N GLY A 91 -11.85 25.10 -20.64
CA GLY A 91 -12.82 25.55 -21.63
C GLY A 91 -12.94 27.07 -21.70
N LEU A 92 -13.11 27.72 -20.54
CA LEU A 92 -13.19 29.18 -20.45
C LEU A 92 -11.89 29.86 -20.90
N LEU A 93 -10.74 29.29 -20.55
CA LEU A 93 -9.44 29.79 -21.01
C LEU A 93 -9.23 29.63 -22.52
N ASN A 94 -9.71 28.52 -23.12
CA ASN A 94 -9.67 28.33 -24.56
C ASN A 94 -10.56 29.34 -25.30
N ALA A 95 -11.76 29.60 -24.78
CA ALA A 95 -12.68 30.59 -25.35
C ALA A 95 -12.06 32.00 -25.37
N ARG A 96 -11.29 32.35 -24.32
CA ARG A 96 -10.56 33.62 -24.20
C ARG A 96 -9.28 33.65 -25.04
N ASN A 97 -8.56 32.53 -25.13
CA ASN A 97 -7.28 32.42 -25.83
C ASN A 97 -7.13 31.04 -26.49
N TYR A 98 -7.49 30.97 -27.78
CA TYR A 98 -7.41 29.73 -28.57
C TYR A 98 -5.99 29.14 -28.61
N ASN A 99 -4.95 29.97 -28.74
CA ASN A 99 -3.56 29.50 -28.80
C ASN A 99 -3.14 28.81 -27.49
N PHE A 100 -3.59 29.34 -26.35
CA PHE A 100 -3.36 28.70 -25.06
C PHE A 100 -4.03 27.31 -24.99
N GLY A 101 -5.28 27.20 -25.47
CA GLY A 101 -5.98 25.91 -25.54
C GLY A 101 -5.21 24.87 -26.35
N GLY A 102 -4.65 25.26 -27.50
CA GLY A 102 -3.82 24.39 -28.34
C GLY A 102 -2.55 23.94 -27.63
N GLU A 103 -1.80 24.86 -27.04
CA GLU A 103 -0.58 24.54 -26.26
C GLU A 103 -0.88 23.63 -25.06
N PHE A 104 -2.04 23.81 -24.41
CA PHE A 104 -2.49 22.95 -23.32
C PHE A 104 -2.78 21.53 -23.80
N VAL A 105 -3.52 21.37 -24.89
CA VAL A 105 -3.82 20.05 -25.48
C VAL A 105 -2.53 19.33 -25.90
N GLU A 106 -1.58 20.03 -26.52
CA GLU A 106 -0.27 19.47 -26.87
C GLU A 106 0.54 19.05 -25.63
N ALA A 107 0.53 19.87 -24.58
CA ALA A 107 1.19 19.55 -23.31
C ALA A 107 0.57 18.31 -22.65
N MET A 108 -0.76 18.18 -22.66
CA MET A 108 -1.47 17.02 -22.13
C MET A 108 -1.13 15.72 -22.86
N ILE A 109 -1.05 15.74 -24.20
CA ILE A 109 -0.65 14.56 -24.98
C ILE A 109 0.81 14.18 -24.72
N ARG A 110 1.70 15.17 -24.56
CA ARG A 110 3.11 14.93 -24.18
C ARG A 110 3.19 14.29 -22.80
N HIS A 111 2.47 14.83 -21.82
CA HIS A 111 2.42 14.28 -20.47
C HIS A 111 1.79 12.89 -20.43
N LEU A 112 0.77 12.60 -21.24
CA LEU A 112 0.22 11.25 -21.35
C LEU A 112 1.28 10.26 -21.84
N LYS A 113 2.02 10.60 -22.90
CA LYS A 113 3.12 9.75 -23.41
C LYS A 113 4.21 9.53 -22.38
N GLU A 114 4.60 10.58 -21.66
CA GLU A 114 5.59 10.49 -20.57
C GLU A 114 5.10 9.62 -19.41
N THR A 115 3.83 9.76 -19.03
CA THR A 115 3.20 9.03 -17.93
C THR A 115 3.08 7.53 -18.26
N ILE A 116 2.73 7.18 -19.50
CA ILE A 116 2.73 5.79 -19.98
C ILE A 116 4.17 5.25 -20.00
N LYS A 117 5.14 6.02 -20.50
CA LYS A 117 6.55 5.63 -20.52
C LYS A 117 7.12 5.39 -19.12
N SER A 118 6.62 6.10 -18.11
CA SER A 118 7.01 5.89 -16.71
C SER A 118 6.21 4.78 -16.00
N ASN A 119 5.42 3.99 -16.72
CA ASN A 119 4.54 2.95 -16.18
C ASN A 119 3.49 3.46 -15.18
N ALA A 120 3.15 4.75 -15.21
CA ALA A 120 2.18 5.38 -14.31
C ALA A 120 0.74 5.30 -14.88
N TYR A 121 0.33 4.09 -15.27
CA TYR A 121 -0.89 3.83 -16.03
C TYR A 121 -2.18 4.33 -15.37
N MET A 122 -2.29 4.26 -14.03
CA MET A 122 -3.46 4.79 -13.31
C MET A 122 -3.60 6.31 -13.46
N GLU A 123 -2.49 7.03 -13.48
CA GLU A 123 -2.48 8.48 -13.66
C GLU A 123 -2.71 8.85 -15.13
N ALA A 124 -2.22 8.02 -16.05
CA ALA A 124 -2.53 8.16 -17.48
C ALA A 124 -4.04 8.00 -17.76
N THR A 125 -4.75 7.12 -17.04
CA THR A 125 -6.21 7.01 -17.13
C THR A 125 -6.91 8.35 -16.83
N TYR A 126 -6.46 9.08 -15.80
CA TYR A 126 -7.04 10.39 -15.47
C TYR A 126 -6.81 11.42 -16.58
N LEU A 127 -5.62 11.42 -17.19
CA LEU A 127 -5.33 12.29 -18.32
C LEU A 127 -6.22 11.98 -19.53
N VAL A 128 -6.49 10.70 -19.81
CA VAL A 128 -7.40 10.28 -20.89
C VAL A 128 -8.83 10.71 -20.60
N ARG A 129 -9.31 10.57 -19.37
CA ARG A 129 -10.63 11.07 -18.96
C ARG A 129 -10.72 12.59 -19.04
N PHE A 130 -9.66 13.30 -18.66
CA PHE A 130 -9.58 14.76 -18.77
C PHE A 130 -9.70 15.22 -20.23
N LEU A 131 -8.92 14.62 -21.13
CA LEU A 131 -9.02 14.86 -22.58
C LEU A 131 -10.41 14.52 -23.12
N SER A 132 -11.03 13.47 -22.61
CA SER A 132 -12.39 13.08 -22.99
C SER A 132 -13.42 14.13 -22.58
N ASP A 133 -13.41 14.59 -21.34
CA ASP A 133 -14.39 15.58 -20.87
C ASP A 133 -14.15 16.98 -21.45
N LEU A 134 -12.94 17.30 -21.91
CA LEU A 134 -12.66 18.52 -22.70
C LEU A 134 -13.41 18.58 -24.04
N VAL A 135 -13.91 17.46 -24.56
CA VAL A 135 -14.82 17.47 -25.72
C VAL A 135 -16.13 18.15 -25.35
N ASN A 136 -16.69 17.84 -24.17
CA ASN A 136 -17.91 18.46 -23.66
C ASN A 136 -17.72 19.96 -23.37
N CYS A 137 -16.48 20.39 -23.13
CA CYS A 137 -16.13 21.80 -22.94
C CYS A 137 -15.81 22.53 -24.26
N HIS A 138 -16.04 21.90 -25.42
CA HIS A 138 -15.72 22.46 -26.75
C HIS A 138 -14.24 22.85 -26.92
N VAL A 139 -13.32 22.19 -26.22
CA VAL A 139 -11.87 22.39 -26.39
C VAL A 139 -11.30 21.41 -27.40
N ILE A 140 -11.76 20.15 -27.37
CA ILE A 140 -11.29 19.09 -28.28
C ILE A 140 -12.43 18.67 -29.21
N ALA A 141 -12.13 18.52 -30.49
CA ALA A 141 -13.10 18.02 -31.47
C ALA A 141 -13.36 16.51 -31.27
N ALA A 142 -14.64 16.13 -31.15
CA ALA A 142 -15.07 14.74 -30.94
C ALA A 142 -14.43 13.71 -31.91
N PRO A 143 -14.29 13.98 -33.23
CA PRO A 143 -13.64 13.04 -34.14
C PRO A 143 -12.20 12.67 -33.75
N SER A 144 -11.46 13.61 -33.16
CA SER A 144 -10.07 13.37 -32.76
C SER A 144 -9.97 12.49 -31.50
N MET A 145 -10.95 12.56 -30.59
CA MET A 145 -11.06 11.62 -29.47
C MET A 145 -11.48 10.22 -29.92
N VAL A 146 -12.42 10.12 -30.87
CA VAL A 146 -12.80 8.81 -31.45
C VAL A 146 -11.59 8.15 -32.11
N ALA A 147 -10.81 8.87 -32.92
CA ALA A 147 -9.59 8.36 -33.52
C ALA A 147 -8.56 7.88 -32.48
N MET A 148 -8.43 8.61 -31.35
CA MET A 148 -7.58 8.16 -30.24
C MET A 148 -8.10 6.86 -29.60
N PHE A 149 -9.41 6.74 -29.39
CA PHE A 149 -10.02 5.51 -28.87
C PHE A 149 -9.90 4.33 -29.84
N GLU A 150 -9.99 4.54 -31.15
CA GLU A 150 -9.70 3.51 -32.15
C GLU A 150 -8.27 2.99 -32.02
N ASN A 151 -7.30 3.89 -31.85
CA ASN A 151 -5.91 3.48 -31.64
C ASN A 151 -5.72 2.73 -30.31
N PHE A 152 -6.44 3.13 -29.25
CA PHE A 152 -6.41 2.43 -27.96
C PHE A 152 -6.96 1.01 -28.08
N VAL A 153 -8.14 0.84 -28.69
CA VAL A 153 -8.75 -0.47 -28.87
C VAL A 153 -7.98 -1.30 -29.89
N GLY A 154 -7.28 -0.67 -30.84
CA GLY A 154 -6.33 -1.32 -31.74
C GLY A 154 -5.25 -2.15 -31.03
N VAL A 155 -4.87 -1.80 -29.79
CA VAL A 155 -3.93 -2.57 -28.97
C VAL A 155 -4.44 -3.99 -28.69
N THR A 156 -5.75 -4.24 -28.74
CA THR A 156 -6.31 -5.60 -28.59
C THR A 156 -5.94 -6.54 -29.73
N GLN A 157 -5.44 -6.02 -30.84
CA GLN A 157 -5.01 -6.77 -32.03
C GLN A 157 -3.49 -6.91 -32.13
N GLU A 158 -2.73 -6.31 -31.20
CA GLU A 158 -1.28 -6.52 -31.13
C GLU A 158 -0.98 -7.99 -30.78
N GLU A 159 -0.02 -8.60 -31.50
CA GLU A 159 0.44 -9.95 -31.22
C GLU A 159 1.53 -9.96 -30.13
N GLU A 160 1.68 -11.08 -29.43
CA GLU A 160 2.73 -11.32 -28.43
C GLU A 160 2.78 -10.31 -27.26
N ILE A 161 1.66 -9.69 -26.91
CA ILE A 161 1.56 -8.78 -25.76
C ILE A 161 0.85 -9.41 -24.55
N PRO A 162 1.15 -8.95 -23.31
CA PRO A 162 0.41 -9.37 -22.13
C PRO A 162 -1.05 -8.91 -22.16
N GLN A 163 -2.00 -9.74 -21.68
CA GLN A 163 -3.42 -9.37 -21.57
C GLN A 163 -3.62 -8.05 -20.81
N VAL A 164 -2.87 -7.85 -19.71
CA VAL A 164 -2.91 -6.64 -18.87
C VAL A 164 -2.59 -5.34 -19.61
N ARG A 165 -1.89 -5.40 -20.76
CA ARG A 165 -1.68 -4.24 -21.63
C ARG A 165 -2.98 -3.85 -22.32
N SER A 166 -3.58 -4.78 -23.06
CA SER A 166 -4.84 -4.56 -23.77
C SER A 166 -5.96 -4.17 -22.79
N ASP A 167 -6.02 -4.84 -21.64
CA ASP A 167 -6.93 -4.57 -20.54
C ASP A 167 -6.90 -3.09 -20.10
N TRP A 168 -5.71 -2.49 -19.94
CA TRP A 168 -5.61 -1.09 -19.53
C TRP A 168 -6.09 -0.11 -20.61
N TYR A 169 -5.80 -0.37 -21.89
CA TYR A 169 -6.28 0.49 -22.97
C TYR A 169 -7.81 0.40 -23.12
N VAL A 170 -8.38 -0.80 -23.00
CA VAL A 170 -9.84 -1.01 -22.99
C VAL A 170 -10.48 -0.33 -21.78
N TYR A 171 -9.90 -0.49 -20.58
CA TYR A 171 -10.35 0.20 -19.37
C TYR A 171 -10.33 1.73 -19.54
N SER A 172 -9.26 2.26 -20.14
CA SER A 172 -9.11 3.71 -20.36
C SER A 172 -10.20 4.27 -21.27
N VAL A 173 -10.61 3.51 -22.29
CA VAL A 173 -11.73 3.88 -23.17
C VAL A 173 -13.06 3.76 -22.41
N LEU A 174 -13.39 2.58 -21.88
CA LEU A 174 -14.68 2.33 -21.23
C LEU A 174 -14.92 3.28 -20.06
N SER A 175 -13.92 3.49 -19.20
CA SER A 175 -14.06 4.36 -18.03
C SER A 175 -14.12 5.84 -18.36
N SER A 176 -13.89 6.25 -19.61
CA SER A 176 -14.06 7.65 -20.05
C SER A 176 -15.48 7.93 -20.56
N LEU A 177 -16.22 6.89 -20.95
CA LEU A 177 -17.56 7.01 -21.53
C LEU A 177 -18.64 7.58 -20.60
N PRO A 178 -18.61 7.44 -19.26
CA PRO A 178 -19.56 8.15 -18.39
C PRO A 178 -19.50 9.67 -18.57
N TRP A 179 -18.33 10.21 -18.94
CA TRP A 179 -18.16 11.64 -19.17
C TRP A 179 -18.45 12.04 -20.60
N VAL A 180 -17.90 11.35 -21.60
CA VAL A 180 -17.93 11.79 -23.00
C VAL A 180 -18.82 10.96 -23.93
N GLY A 181 -19.30 9.80 -23.47
CA GLY A 181 -19.93 8.79 -24.33
C GLY A 181 -21.13 9.32 -25.12
N LYS A 182 -21.92 10.20 -24.52
CA LYS A 182 -23.04 10.87 -25.18
C LYS A 182 -22.59 11.68 -26.40
N GLU A 183 -21.65 12.60 -26.20
CA GLU A 183 -21.17 13.51 -27.25
C GLU A 183 -20.48 12.74 -28.39
N LEU A 184 -19.66 11.73 -28.06
CA LEU A 184 -19.02 10.91 -29.09
C LEU A 184 -20.05 10.12 -29.90
N TYR A 185 -21.06 9.52 -29.24
CA TYR A 185 -22.08 8.73 -29.93
C TYR A 185 -23.01 9.62 -30.77
N GLU A 186 -23.34 10.83 -30.32
CA GLU A 186 -24.16 11.77 -31.09
C GLU A 186 -23.46 12.28 -32.36
N LYS A 187 -22.13 12.40 -32.35
CA LYS A 187 -21.34 12.87 -33.50
C LYS A 187 -20.84 11.75 -34.42
N LYS A 188 -20.60 10.56 -33.86
CA LYS A 188 -19.81 9.46 -34.47
C LYS A 188 -20.33 8.08 -34.04
N ASP A 189 -21.64 7.86 -34.15
CA ASP A 189 -22.32 6.62 -33.75
C ASP A 189 -21.75 5.37 -34.44
N VAL A 190 -21.54 5.41 -35.75
CA VAL A 190 -21.00 4.28 -36.54
C VAL A 190 -19.61 3.87 -36.07
N GLU A 191 -18.71 4.83 -35.91
CA GLU A 191 -17.35 4.57 -35.42
C GLU A 191 -17.36 4.09 -33.97
N MET A 192 -18.20 4.67 -33.11
CA MET A 192 -18.35 4.24 -31.72
C MET A 192 -18.91 2.81 -31.60
N ASP A 193 -19.89 2.43 -32.44
CA ASP A 193 -20.41 1.06 -32.47
C ASP A 193 -19.35 0.05 -32.91
N ARG A 194 -18.46 0.43 -33.84
CA ARG A 194 -17.30 -0.38 -34.21
C ARG A 194 -16.33 -0.57 -33.03
N ILE A 195 -15.99 0.51 -32.32
CA ILE A 195 -15.11 0.46 -31.14
C ILE A 195 -15.71 -0.47 -30.08
N LEU A 196 -16.99 -0.28 -29.74
CA LEU A 196 -17.68 -1.10 -28.73
C LEU A 196 -17.77 -2.57 -29.14
N SER A 197 -18.01 -2.86 -30.42
CA SER A 197 -18.03 -4.23 -30.94
C SER A 197 -16.66 -4.91 -30.84
N GLN A 198 -15.58 -4.17 -31.12
CA GLN A 198 -14.21 -4.69 -30.98
C GLN A 198 -13.87 -4.95 -29.51
N ILE A 199 -14.27 -4.06 -28.59
CA ILE A 199 -14.14 -4.28 -27.15
C ILE A 199 -14.91 -5.54 -26.74
N GLU A 200 -16.17 -5.69 -27.15
CA GLU A 200 -16.98 -6.87 -26.79
C GLU A 200 -16.33 -8.18 -27.25
N ASN A 201 -15.80 -8.21 -28.48
CA ASN A 201 -15.10 -9.37 -29.02
C ASN A 201 -13.84 -9.69 -28.20
N TYR A 202 -13.07 -8.68 -27.83
CA TYR A 202 -11.91 -8.84 -26.96
C TYR A 202 -12.32 -9.40 -25.58
N LEU A 203 -13.32 -8.80 -24.93
CA LEU A 203 -13.78 -9.20 -23.60
C LEU A 203 -14.24 -10.68 -23.56
N LYS A 204 -14.88 -11.18 -24.61
CA LYS A 204 -15.28 -12.59 -24.76
C LYS A 204 -14.10 -13.56 -24.82
N GLN A 205 -12.93 -13.10 -25.26
CA GLN A 205 -11.72 -13.91 -25.42
C GLN A 205 -10.77 -13.84 -24.23
N ARG A 206 -10.98 -12.91 -23.29
CA ARG A 206 -10.12 -12.73 -22.12
C ARG A 206 -10.10 -13.94 -21.22
N GLN A 207 -8.91 -14.24 -20.70
CA GLN A 207 -8.72 -15.24 -19.66
C GLN A 207 -9.04 -14.65 -18.29
N LYS A 208 -9.77 -15.43 -17.48
CA LYS A 208 -10.24 -15.05 -16.15
C LYS A 208 -9.56 -15.86 -15.03
N ILE A 209 -8.36 -16.39 -15.29
CA ILE A 209 -7.61 -17.23 -14.34
C ILE A 209 -7.26 -16.50 -13.03
N HIS A 210 -7.22 -15.17 -13.05
CA HIS A 210 -6.92 -14.33 -11.89
C HIS A 210 -8.14 -14.09 -10.99
N LEU A 211 -9.36 -14.38 -11.44
CA LEU A 211 -10.57 -14.06 -10.70
C LEU A 211 -10.62 -14.74 -9.31
N PRO A 212 -10.45 -16.07 -9.19
CA PRO A 212 -10.60 -16.75 -7.89
C PRO A 212 -9.59 -16.30 -6.82
N ILE A 213 -8.38 -15.91 -7.23
CA ILE A 213 -7.33 -15.46 -6.28
C ILE A 213 -7.57 -14.02 -5.79
N LEU A 214 -8.32 -13.21 -6.54
CA LEU A 214 -8.58 -11.80 -6.22
C LEU A 214 -9.94 -11.54 -5.56
N GLN A 215 -10.84 -12.53 -5.56
CA GLN A 215 -12.16 -12.40 -4.94
C GLN A 215 -12.07 -12.32 -3.41
N VAL A 216 -12.78 -11.34 -2.82
CA VAL A 216 -12.97 -11.27 -1.36
C VAL A 216 -13.90 -12.38 -0.90
N TRP A 217 -14.96 -12.66 -1.64
CA TRP A 217 -15.87 -13.79 -1.41
C TRP A 217 -15.97 -14.63 -2.68
N SER A 218 -15.89 -15.95 -2.53
CA SER A 218 -16.11 -16.88 -3.64
C SER A 218 -17.59 -17.19 -3.89
N ALA A 219 -18.49 -16.84 -2.95
CA ALA A 219 -19.93 -16.97 -3.16
C ALA A 219 -20.49 -15.87 -4.09
N ASP A 220 -21.33 -16.26 -5.03
CA ASP A 220 -22.04 -15.32 -5.91
C ASP A 220 -23.22 -14.61 -5.23
N LYS A 221 -23.63 -15.09 -4.05
CA LYS A 221 -24.75 -14.56 -3.28
C LYS A 221 -24.28 -13.99 -1.94
N PRO A 222 -24.84 -12.86 -1.49
CA PRO A 222 -25.89 -12.08 -2.16
C PRO A 222 -25.38 -11.20 -3.32
N HIS A 223 -24.06 -10.94 -3.38
CA HIS A 223 -23.46 -10.14 -4.45
C HIS A 223 -22.25 -10.86 -5.05
N PRO A 224 -22.21 -11.08 -6.38
CA PRO A 224 -21.03 -11.61 -7.02
C PRO A 224 -19.88 -10.60 -6.96
N GLN A 225 -18.68 -11.11 -6.74
CA GLN A 225 -17.45 -10.32 -6.82
C GLN A 225 -16.95 -10.38 -8.27
N GLU A 226 -17.36 -9.38 -9.05
CA GLU A 226 -17.19 -9.37 -10.51
C GLU A 226 -15.81 -8.90 -10.96
N GLU A 227 -15.32 -9.46 -12.06
CA GLU A 227 -14.11 -8.97 -12.73
C GLU A 227 -14.33 -7.55 -13.25
N TYR A 228 -13.35 -6.67 -13.06
CA TYR A 228 -13.56 -5.23 -13.23
C TYR A 228 -13.95 -4.78 -14.64
N LEU A 229 -13.44 -5.42 -15.71
CA LEU A 229 -13.81 -5.07 -17.08
C LEU A 229 -15.18 -5.63 -17.45
N ASP A 230 -15.55 -6.82 -16.97
CA ASP A 230 -16.90 -7.34 -17.18
C ASP A 230 -17.94 -6.45 -16.48
N CYS A 231 -17.68 -6.06 -15.23
CA CYS A 231 -18.55 -5.17 -14.47
C CYS A 231 -18.67 -3.79 -15.15
N LEU A 232 -17.54 -3.20 -15.55
CA LEU A 232 -17.53 -1.92 -16.27
C LEU A 232 -18.22 -2.02 -17.62
N TRP A 233 -18.04 -3.13 -18.35
CA TRP A 233 -18.75 -3.37 -19.61
C TRP A 233 -20.26 -3.41 -19.40
N ALA A 234 -20.76 -4.13 -18.39
CA ALA A 234 -22.17 -4.16 -18.04
C ALA A 234 -22.70 -2.76 -17.71
N GLN A 235 -21.91 -1.95 -16.99
CA GLN A 235 -22.24 -0.56 -16.67
C GLN A 235 -22.34 0.32 -17.93
N ILE A 236 -21.38 0.22 -18.85
CA ILE A 236 -21.41 0.96 -20.11
C ILE A 236 -22.56 0.52 -21.01
N GLN A 237 -22.86 -0.78 -21.07
CA GLN A 237 -24.00 -1.29 -21.83
C GLN A 237 -25.33 -0.77 -21.27
N LYS A 238 -25.46 -0.67 -19.95
CA LYS A 238 -26.62 -0.01 -19.32
C LYS A 238 -26.67 1.48 -19.67
N LEU A 239 -25.56 2.20 -19.58
CA LEU A 239 -25.49 3.62 -19.94
C LEU A 239 -25.90 3.85 -21.40
N LYS A 240 -25.41 3.02 -22.33
CA LYS A 240 -25.80 3.06 -23.75
C LYS A 240 -27.29 2.80 -23.93
N LYS A 241 -27.84 1.77 -23.26
CA LYS A 241 -29.28 1.47 -23.26
C LYS A 241 -30.12 2.64 -22.77
N ASP A 242 -29.62 3.36 -21.77
CA ASP A 242 -30.23 4.56 -21.20
C ASP A 242 -29.91 5.84 -22.00
N ARG A 243 -29.53 5.69 -23.28
CA ARG A 243 -29.22 6.78 -24.23
C ARG A 243 -28.14 7.73 -23.72
N TRP A 244 -27.11 7.15 -23.11
CA TRP A 244 -25.96 7.86 -22.53
C TRP A 244 -26.34 8.91 -21.49
N GLN A 245 -27.50 8.73 -20.82
CA GLN A 245 -27.92 9.58 -19.72
C GLN A 245 -27.51 8.97 -18.39
N GLU A 246 -26.82 9.77 -17.58
CA GLU A 246 -26.46 9.44 -16.20
C GLU A 246 -26.93 10.55 -15.24
N ARG A 247 -26.99 10.22 -13.95
CA ARG A 247 -27.67 11.03 -12.95
C ARG A 247 -26.74 11.58 -11.86
N HIS A 248 -25.43 11.48 -12.00
CA HIS A 248 -24.51 11.77 -10.89
C HIS A 248 -23.45 12.84 -11.18
N ILE A 249 -22.80 12.79 -12.35
CA ILE A 249 -21.67 13.67 -12.68
C ILE A 249 -22.11 15.13 -12.67
N LEU A 250 -21.37 15.96 -11.92
CA LEU A 250 -21.51 17.41 -11.97
C LEU A 250 -20.74 17.95 -13.17
N ARG A 251 -21.40 18.76 -14.00
CA ARG A 251 -20.90 19.26 -15.28
C ARG A 251 -20.97 20.79 -15.31
N PRO A 252 -20.04 21.51 -14.66
CA PRO A 252 -20.13 22.97 -14.52
C PRO A 252 -20.16 23.70 -15.86
N TYR A 253 -19.50 23.17 -16.89
CA TYR A 253 -19.52 23.70 -18.25
C TYR A 253 -20.91 23.88 -18.86
N LEU A 254 -21.94 23.14 -18.40
CA LEU A 254 -23.31 23.32 -18.88
C LEU A 254 -23.88 24.71 -18.54
N ALA A 255 -23.37 25.38 -17.50
CA ALA A 255 -23.77 26.74 -17.15
C ALA A 255 -23.12 27.82 -18.06
N PHE A 256 -22.14 27.43 -18.88
CA PHE A 256 -21.36 28.32 -19.75
C PHE A 256 -21.58 28.02 -21.23
N ASP A 257 -22.70 27.37 -21.58
CA ASP A 257 -23.01 26.93 -22.95
C ASP A 257 -22.88 28.06 -23.98
N SER A 258 -23.37 29.26 -23.66
CA SER A 258 -23.28 30.44 -24.53
C SER A 258 -21.85 30.89 -24.82
N ILE A 259 -20.90 30.61 -23.93
CA ILE A 259 -19.48 30.96 -24.11
C ILE A 259 -18.76 29.83 -24.84
N LEU A 260 -18.97 28.59 -24.40
CA LEU A 260 -18.22 27.43 -24.89
C LEU A 260 -18.63 27.02 -26.31
N CYS A 261 -19.90 27.20 -26.70
CA CYS A 261 -20.35 26.92 -28.07
C CYS A 261 -19.71 27.83 -29.13
N GLU A 262 -19.29 29.05 -28.76
CA GLU A 262 -18.61 29.98 -29.66
C GLU A 262 -17.10 29.73 -29.75
N ALA A 263 -16.54 28.91 -28.84
CA ALA A 263 -15.12 28.61 -28.80
C ALA A 263 -14.72 27.68 -29.96
N LEU A 264 -13.56 27.97 -30.55
CA LEU A 264 -12.96 27.10 -31.57
C LEU A 264 -12.36 25.85 -30.91
N GLN A 265 -12.61 24.69 -31.52
CA GLN A 265 -12.10 23.39 -31.08
C GLN A 265 -10.71 23.09 -31.66
N HIS A 266 -9.93 22.30 -30.94
CA HIS A 266 -8.64 21.76 -31.38
C HIS A 266 -8.76 20.29 -31.78
N ASN A 267 -7.96 19.87 -32.76
CA ASN A 267 -7.78 18.46 -33.05
C ASN A 267 -6.62 17.90 -32.24
N LEU A 268 -6.80 16.72 -31.65
CA LEU A 268 -5.68 16.00 -31.06
C LEU A 268 -4.62 15.65 -32.11
N PRO A 269 -3.32 15.80 -31.80
CA PRO A 269 -2.26 15.15 -32.55
C PRO A 269 -2.48 13.64 -32.62
N PRO A 270 -2.13 12.97 -33.74
CA PRO A 270 -2.21 11.52 -33.83
C PRO A 270 -1.50 10.84 -32.65
N PHE A 271 -2.24 10.00 -31.93
CA PHE A 271 -1.73 9.25 -30.79
C PHE A 271 -1.49 7.79 -31.16
N THR A 272 -0.23 7.37 -31.15
CA THR A 272 0.14 5.96 -31.24
C THR A 272 0.48 5.44 -29.84
N PRO A 273 -0.21 4.40 -29.34
CA PRO A 273 0.16 3.71 -28.11
C PRO A 273 1.65 3.37 -28.09
N PRO A 274 2.40 3.73 -27.03
CA PRO A 274 3.78 3.29 -26.90
C PRO A 274 3.88 1.76 -26.98
N PRO A 275 4.80 1.20 -27.77
CA PRO A 275 4.89 -0.24 -27.98
C PRO A 275 5.24 -0.97 -26.67
N HIS A 276 4.87 -2.24 -26.58
CA HIS A 276 5.25 -3.09 -25.46
C HIS A 276 6.77 -3.26 -25.40
N THR A 277 7.33 -3.19 -24.19
CA THR A 277 8.74 -3.46 -23.91
C THR A 277 8.85 -4.37 -22.68
N LYS A 278 10.02 -5.01 -22.51
CA LYS A 278 10.31 -5.81 -21.31
C LYS A 278 10.26 -5.03 -19.99
N ASP A 279 10.46 -3.71 -20.06
CA ASP A 279 10.40 -2.79 -18.93
C ASP A 279 8.97 -2.26 -18.66
N SER A 280 8.00 -2.64 -19.50
CA SER A 280 6.61 -2.22 -19.35
C SER A 280 5.95 -2.94 -18.18
N VAL A 281 5.37 -2.18 -17.25
CA VAL A 281 4.68 -2.71 -16.07
C VAL A 281 3.25 -2.18 -16.03
N TYR A 282 2.30 -3.02 -16.40
CA TYR A 282 0.88 -2.66 -16.46
C TYR A 282 0.18 -2.91 -15.11
N PRO A 283 -0.96 -2.23 -14.83
CA PRO A 283 -1.77 -2.52 -13.66
C PRO A 283 -2.23 -3.99 -13.65
N MET A 284 -2.31 -4.58 -12.46
CA MET A 284 -2.94 -5.89 -12.28
C MET A 284 -4.45 -5.76 -12.51
N PRO A 285 -5.12 -6.82 -12.99
CA PRO A 285 -6.58 -6.87 -12.96
C PRO A 285 -7.06 -6.81 -11.50
N TRP A 286 -8.30 -6.37 -11.31
CA TRP A 286 -8.93 -6.34 -9.99
C TRP A 286 -10.36 -6.88 -10.04
N VAL A 287 -10.91 -7.12 -8.86
CA VAL A 287 -12.28 -7.57 -8.67
C VAL A 287 -13.03 -6.48 -7.93
N VAL A 288 -14.23 -6.15 -8.40
CA VAL A 288 -15.07 -5.11 -7.82
C VAL A 288 -15.62 -5.63 -6.49
N PHE A 289 -15.20 -4.99 -5.40
CA PHE A 289 -15.75 -5.26 -4.09
C PHE A 289 -17.22 -4.82 -4.04
N ARG A 290 -18.11 -5.72 -3.62
CA ARG A 290 -19.54 -5.43 -3.51
C ARG A 290 -20.11 -6.06 -2.27
N MET A 291 -20.69 -5.25 -1.40
CA MET A 291 -21.38 -5.74 -0.22
C MET A 291 -22.76 -5.15 0.01
N PHE A 292 -23.05 -3.96 -0.54
CA PHE A 292 -24.36 -3.30 -0.38
C PHE A 292 -25.16 -3.21 -1.68
N ASP A 293 -26.48 -3.22 -1.51
CA ASP A 293 -27.44 -2.75 -2.50
C ASP A 293 -28.49 -1.79 -1.90
N TYR A 294 -29.54 -1.47 -2.66
CA TYR A 294 -30.58 -0.52 -2.25
C TYR A 294 -31.44 -1.01 -1.08
N THR A 295 -31.51 -2.33 -0.85
CA THR A 295 -32.30 -2.94 0.23
C THR A 295 -31.65 -2.76 1.59
N ASP A 296 -30.33 -2.53 1.62
CA ASP A 296 -29.59 -2.26 2.85
C ASP A 296 -29.81 -0.85 3.41
N ALA A 297 -30.33 0.08 2.59
CA ALA A 297 -30.58 1.48 2.94
C ALA A 297 -32.03 1.91 2.60
N PRO A 298 -33.07 1.27 3.16
CA PRO A 298 -34.45 1.40 2.70
C PRO A 298 -35.08 2.79 2.96
N GLU A 299 -34.64 3.49 4.01
CA GLU A 299 -35.19 4.79 4.41
C GLU A 299 -34.46 5.99 3.76
N GLY A 300 -33.39 5.74 3.02
CA GLY A 300 -32.53 6.77 2.42
C GLY A 300 -32.76 7.01 0.92
N PRO A 301 -31.94 7.87 0.29
CA PRO A 301 -31.86 7.92 -1.17
C PRO A 301 -31.53 6.54 -1.74
N VAL A 302 -32.17 6.16 -2.85
CA VAL A 302 -31.95 4.86 -3.49
C VAL A 302 -30.48 4.72 -3.92
N MET A 303 -29.84 3.62 -3.51
CA MET A 303 -28.48 3.31 -3.92
C MET A 303 -28.43 2.98 -5.42
N PRO A 304 -27.50 3.58 -6.19
CA PRO A 304 -27.25 3.15 -7.56
C PRO A 304 -26.81 1.68 -7.62
N GLY A 305 -27.46 0.88 -8.48
CA GLY A 305 -27.19 -0.55 -8.60
C GLY A 305 -25.77 -0.86 -9.12
N SER A 306 -25.28 -2.07 -8.88
CA SER A 306 -23.92 -2.50 -9.21
C SER A 306 -23.53 -2.27 -10.68
N HIS A 307 -24.46 -2.48 -11.61
CA HIS A 307 -24.24 -2.26 -13.04
C HIS A 307 -24.66 -0.87 -13.53
N SER A 308 -24.72 0.13 -12.65
CA SER A 308 -24.91 1.54 -13.05
C SER A 308 -23.57 2.28 -13.11
N VAL A 309 -23.41 3.20 -14.08
CA VAL A 309 -22.21 4.03 -14.15
C VAL A 309 -22.11 5.02 -12.99
N GLU A 310 -23.25 5.39 -12.39
CA GLU A 310 -23.25 6.19 -11.18
C GLU A 310 -22.51 5.49 -10.04
N ARG A 311 -22.73 4.17 -9.85
CA ARG A 311 -22.00 3.39 -8.83
C ARG A 311 -20.50 3.43 -9.06
N PHE A 312 -20.07 3.23 -10.31
CA PHE A 312 -18.67 3.32 -10.72
C PHE A 312 -18.05 4.70 -10.44
N VAL A 313 -18.71 5.78 -10.89
CA VAL A 313 -18.20 7.15 -10.73
C VAL A 313 -18.14 7.56 -9.26
N ILE A 314 -19.13 7.16 -8.45
CA ILE A 314 -19.14 7.44 -7.01
C ILE A 314 -17.91 6.79 -6.36
N GLU A 315 -17.71 5.50 -6.58
CA GLU A 315 -16.62 4.76 -5.96
C GLU A 315 -15.25 5.24 -6.42
N GLU A 316 -15.07 5.44 -7.73
CA GLU A 316 -13.83 5.96 -8.30
C GLU A 316 -13.45 7.31 -7.68
N ASN A 317 -14.40 8.23 -7.54
CA ASN A 317 -14.13 9.54 -6.95
C ASN A 317 -13.82 9.44 -5.44
N LEU A 318 -14.50 8.56 -4.70
CA LEU A 318 -14.22 8.36 -3.27
C LEU A 318 -12.83 7.72 -3.06
N HIS A 319 -12.44 6.75 -3.89
CA HIS A 319 -11.07 6.22 -3.92
C HIS A 319 -10.04 7.31 -4.22
N CYS A 320 -10.33 8.21 -5.18
CA CYS A 320 -9.44 9.33 -5.50
C CYS A 320 -9.31 10.32 -4.32
N ILE A 321 -10.40 10.61 -3.62
CA ILE A 321 -10.39 11.45 -2.40
C ILE A 321 -9.51 10.83 -1.31
N ILE A 322 -9.63 9.51 -1.07
CA ILE A 322 -8.77 8.80 -0.12
C ILE A 322 -7.31 8.90 -0.55
N LYS A 323 -7.01 8.62 -1.82
CA LYS A 323 -5.66 8.71 -2.39
C LYS A 323 -5.04 10.10 -2.22
N SER A 324 -5.82 11.16 -2.39
CA SER A 324 -5.37 12.55 -2.22
C SER A 324 -5.11 12.92 -0.75
N HIS A 325 -5.82 12.32 0.20
CA HIS A 325 -5.85 12.80 1.59
C HIS A 325 -5.50 11.75 2.66
N TRP A 326 -5.06 10.54 2.30
CA TRP A 326 -4.85 9.43 3.25
C TRP A 326 -3.90 9.72 4.42
N ARG A 327 -2.97 10.68 4.26
CA ARG A 327 -2.04 11.11 5.31
C ARG A 327 -2.71 11.98 6.38
N GLU A 328 -3.79 12.67 6.03
CA GLU A 328 -4.48 13.65 6.86
C GLU A 328 -5.90 13.17 7.17
N ARG A 329 -6.04 12.19 8.08
CA ARG A 329 -7.31 11.48 8.34
C ARG A 329 -8.53 12.38 8.58
N LYS A 330 -8.36 13.55 9.22
CA LYS A 330 -9.44 14.52 9.45
C LYS A 330 -9.89 15.19 8.17
N THR A 331 -8.93 15.60 7.33
CA THR A 331 -9.19 16.18 6.02
C THR A 331 -9.82 15.14 5.11
N CYS A 332 -9.29 13.91 5.08
CA CYS A 332 -9.85 12.81 4.32
C CYS A 332 -11.32 12.54 4.68
N ALA A 333 -11.63 12.41 5.97
CA ALA A 333 -13.00 12.22 6.45
C ALA A 333 -13.92 13.38 6.06
N ALA A 334 -13.45 14.63 6.21
CA ALA A 334 -14.21 15.81 5.83
C ALA A 334 -14.49 15.87 4.32
N GLN A 335 -13.50 15.53 3.48
CA GLN A 335 -13.64 15.54 2.02
C GLN A 335 -14.60 14.44 1.54
N LEU A 336 -14.53 13.24 2.11
CA LEU A 336 -15.48 12.16 1.83
C LEU A 336 -16.92 12.57 2.16
N LEU A 337 -17.13 13.17 3.33
CA LEU A 337 -18.46 13.62 3.77
C LEU A 337 -18.97 14.85 3.00
N SER A 338 -18.08 15.62 2.36
CA SER A 338 -18.46 16.73 1.50
C SER A 338 -18.52 16.36 0.02
N TYR A 339 -18.46 15.07 -0.32
CA TYR A 339 -18.51 14.60 -1.70
C TYR A 339 -19.77 15.13 -2.42
N PRO A 340 -19.61 15.94 -3.47
CA PRO A 340 -20.73 16.55 -4.16
C PRO A 340 -21.29 15.59 -5.22
N GLY A 341 -22.60 15.61 -5.43
CA GLY A 341 -23.27 14.82 -6.46
C GLY A 341 -24.50 15.54 -6.99
N LYS A 342 -24.86 15.29 -8.25
CA LYS A 342 -26.05 15.90 -8.88
C LYS A 342 -27.35 15.50 -8.19
N ASN A 343 -27.44 14.25 -7.73
CA ASN A 343 -28.58 13.71 -7.00
C ASN A 343 -28.15 13.22 -5.62
N LYS A 344 -29.11 13.12 -4.70
CA LYS A 344 -28.87 12.53 -3.38
C LYS A 344 -28.56 11.04 -3.51
N ILE A 345 -27.55 10.59 -2.78
CA ILE A 345 -27.10 9.19 -2.69
C ILE A 345 -26.96 8.79 -1.22
N PRO A 346 -27.02 7.49 -0.88
CA PRO A 346 -26.75 7.01 0.47
C PRO A 346 -25.23 7.06 0.76
N LEU A 347 -24.68 8.27 0.87
CA LEU A 347 -23.23 8.53 0.89
C LEU A 347 -22.48 7.75 1.99
N ASN A 348 -23.06 7.62 3.19
CA ASN A 348 -22.45 6.85 4.28
C ASN A 348 -22.19 5.39 3.90
N TYR A 349 -23.11 4.76 3.16
CA TYR A 349 -22.95 3.38 2.69
C TYR A 349 -21.83 3.27 1.66
N HIS A 350 -21.79 4.20 0.69
CA HIS A 350 -20.71 4.25 -0.31
C HIS A 350 -19.34 4.47 0.34
N ILE A 351 -19.22 5.37 1.32
CA ILE A 351 -17.96 5.61 2.04
C ILE A 351 -17.51 4.33 2.76
N VAL A 352 -18.40 3.68 3.51
CA VAL A 352 -18.08 2.46 4.26
C VAL A 352 -17.68 1.33 3.31
N GLU A 353 -18.40 1.14 2.21
CA GLU A 353 -18.10 0.12 1.21
C GLU A 353 -16.79 0.36 0.48
N VAL A 354 -16.48 1.61 0.10
CA VAL A 354 -15.21 1.97 -0.52
C VAL A 354 -14.04 1.71 0.44
N ILE A 355 -14.20 2.08 1.72
CA ILE A 355 -13.16 1.83 2.73
C ILE A 355 -12.90 0.33 2.92
N PHE A 356 -13.95 -0.49 3.01
CA PHE A 356 -13.79 -1.94 3.09
C PHE A 356 -13.29 -2.55 1.79
N GLY A 357 -13.69 -2.01 0.64
CA GLY A 357 -13.18 -2.40 -0.67
C GLY A 357 -11.67 -2.19 -0.78
N GLU A 358 -11.16 -1.05 -0.30
CA GLU A 358 -9.71 -0.82 -0.21
C GLU A 358 -9.05 -1.75 0.81
N LEU A 359 -9.60 -1.87 2.02
CA LEU A 359 -9.03 -2.70 3.08
C LEU A 359 -8.93 -4.18 2.66
N PHE A 360 -9.93 -4.69 1.95
CA PHE A 360 -9.98 -6.08 1.50
C PHE A 360 -9.42 -6.30 0.09
N GLN A 361 -8.89 -5.25 -0.56
CA GLN A 361 -8.29 -5.36 -1.88
C GLN A 361 -7.12 -6.36 -1.91
N ILE A 362 -7.17 -7.31 -2.85
CA ILE A 362 -6.11 -8.29 -3.09
C ILE A 362 -5.29 -7.83 -4.31
N PRO A 363 -3.94 -7.89 -4.28
CA PRO A 363 -3.09 -8.50 -3.24
C PRO A 363 -2.89 -7.64 -1.99
N VAL A 364 -2.92 -6.31 -2.12
CA VAL A 364 -2.68 -5.38 -1.01
C VAL A 364 -3.60 -4.17 -1.10
N PRO A 365 -3.98 -3.57 0.05
CA PRO A 365 -4.68 -2.29 0.05
C PRO A 365 -3.83 -1.17 -0.56
N PRO A 366 -4.44 -0.11 -1.13
CA PRO A 366 -3.72 1.06 -1.63
C PRO A 366 -2.89 1.79 -0.56
N HIS A 367 -3.33 1.73 0.70
CA HIS A 367 -2.69 2.40 1.84
C HIS A 367 -2.52 1.45 3.03
N ILE A 368 -1.73 1.87 4.03
CA ILE A 368 -1.48 1.04 5.22
C ILE A 368 -2.78 0.73 5.99
N ASP A 369 -3.01 -0.53 6.35
CA ASP A 369 -4.26 -1.05 6.92
C ASP A 369 -4.81 -0.21 8.10
N VAL A 370 -3.93 0.23 9.00
CA VAL A 370 -4.30 1.02 10.20
C VAL A 370 -4.93 2.37 9.85
N MET A 371 -4.64 2.92 8.66
CA MET A 371 -5.23 4.17 8.19
C MET A 371 -6.76 4.06 8.16
N TYR A 372 -7.29 2.97 7.60
CA TYR A 372 -8.73 2.73 7.45
C TYR A 372 -9.45 2.64 8.80
N THR A 373 -8.87 1.99 9.81
CA THR A 373 -9.43 1.98 11.17
C THR A 373 -9.57 3.40 11.72
N THR A 374 -8.53 4.22 11.60
CA THR A 374 -8.56 5.59 12.12
C THR A 374 -9.45 6.53 11.31
N LEU A 375 -9.58 6.29 9.99
CA LEU A 375 -10.47 7.04 9.11
C LEU A 375 -11.94 6.80 9.49
N LEU A 376 -12.34 5.53 9.69
CA LEU A 376 -13.69 5.18 10.15
C LEU A 376 -14.01 5.79 11.52
N ILE A 377 -13.03 5.84 12.44
CA ILE A 377 -13.19 6.53 13.73
C ILE A 377 -13.45 8.03 13.52
N GLU A 378 -12.68 8.72 12.68
CA GLU A 378 -12.91 10.15 12.40
C GLU A 378 -14.26 10.38 11.71
N LEU A 379 -14.67 9.52 10.79
CA LEU A 379 -15.99 9.58 10.17
C LEU A 379 -17.11 9.41 11.21
N CYS A 380 -16.98 8.48 12.18
CA CYS A 380 -17.94 8.31 13.26
C CYS A 380 -18.07 9.57 14.14
N LYS A 381 -16.96 10.30 14.35
CA LYS A 381 -16.99 11.58 15.09
C LYS A 381 -17.71 12.68 14.31
N LEU A 382 -17.54 12.71 12.99
CA LEU A 382 -18.16 13.72 12.13
C LEU A 382 -19.63 13.42 11.80
N GLN A 383 -20.06 12.16 11.85
CA GLN A 383 -21.43 11.71 11.60
C GLN A 383 -21.94 10.75 12.70
N PRO A 384 -22.03 11.19 13.97
CA PRO A 384 -22.34 10.31 15.10
C PRO A 384 -23.76 9.75 15.09
N GLY A 385 -24.69 10.40 14.39
CA GLY A 385 -26.10 10.00 14.35
C GLY A 385 -26.45 8.94 13.29
N SER A 386 -25.55 8.64 12.35
CA SER A 386 -25.86 7.81 11.19
C SER A 386 -24.75 6.82 10.80
N LEU A 387 -23.48 7.22 10.86
CA LEU A 387 -22.38 6.37 10.40
C LEU A 387 -22.13 5.15 11.30
N PRO A 388 -22.18 5.25 12.65
CA PRO A 388 -22.02 4.07 13.51
C PRO A 388 -23.02 2.96 13.21
N GLN A 389 -24.27 3.29 12.87
CA GLN A 389 -25.29 2.30 12.50
C GLN A 389 -24.95 1.60 11.18
N VAL A 390 -24.54 2.37 10.15
CA VAL A 390 -24.11 1.80 8.86
C VAL A 390 -22.88 0.90 9.05
N LEU A 391 -21.93 1.31 9.91
CA LEU A 391 -20.73 0.52 10.19
C LEU A 391 -21.05 -0.76 10.97
N ALA A 392 -21.97 -0.71 11.93
CA ALA A 392 -22.45 -1.90 12.64
C ALA A 392 -23.16 -2.88 11.69
N GLN A 393 -24.05 -2.37 10.82
CA GLN A 393 -24.69 -3.17 9.77
C GLN A 393 -23.65 -3.80 8.83
N ALA A 394 -22.65 -3.03 8.38
CA ALA A 394 -21.56 -3.55 7.55
C ALA A 394 -20.80 -4.68 8.26
N THR A 395 -20.49 -4.50 9.55
CA THR A 395 -19.77 -5.49 10.36
C THR A 395 -20.57 -6.80 10.48
N GLU A 396 -21.88 -6.70 10.67
CA GLU A 396 -22.79 -7.85 10.69
C GLU A 396 -22.81 -8.57 9.33
N MET A 397 -22.88 -7.82 8.23
CA MET A 397 -22.83 -8.39 6.88
C MET A 397 -21.49 -9.06 6.57
N LEU A 398 -20.38 -8.51 7.03
CA LEU A 398 -19.06 -9.13 6.90
C LEU A 398 -18.99 -10.44 7.68
N TYR A 399 -19.48 -10.44 8.93
CA TYR A 399 -19.53 -11.64 9.78
C TYR A 399 -20.39 -12.76 9.19
N THR A 400 -21.62 -12.44 8.77
CA THR A 400 -22.55 -13.42 8.19
C THR A 400 -22.05 -14.04 6.90
N ARG A 401 -21.12 -13.38 6.19
CA ARG A 401 -20.52 -13.83 4.92
C ARG A 401 -19.10 -14.40 5.08
N LEU A 402 -18.65 -14.70 6.31
CA LEU A 402 -17.30 -15.23 6.57
C LEU A 402 -17.00 -16.56 5.87
N ASP A 403 -18.00 -17.41 5.64
CA ASP A 403 -17.83 -18.80 5.17
C ASP A 403 -17.08 -18.93 3.83
N THR A 404 -17.17 -17.90 2.99
CA THR A 404 -16.50 -17.87 1.68
C THR A 404 -15.52 -16.70 1.54
N MET A 405 -15.25 -15.99 2.64
CA MET A 405 -14.32 -14.87 2.64
C MET A 405 -12.87 -15.39 2.51
N ASN A 406 -12.08 -14.75 1.66
CA ASN A 406 -10.65 -15.06 1.53
C ASN A 406 -9.93 -14.86 2.87
N VAL A 407 -9.08 -15.81 3.25
CA VAL A 407 -8.34 -15.79 4.54
C VAL A 407 -7.54 -14.49 4.73
N THR A 408 -6.93 -13.96 3.67
CA THR A 408 -6.19 -12.68 3.74
C THR A 408 -7.11 -11.52 4.15
N CYS A 409 -8.36 -11.53 3.69
CA CYS A 409 -9.36 -10.53 4.04
C CYS A 409 -9.89 -10.75 5.46
N ILE A 410 -10.07 -12.00 5.88
CA ILE A 410 -10.44 -12.36 7.27
C ILE A 410 -9.38 -11.84 8.26
N ASP A 411 -8.09 -12.02 7.97
CA ASP A 411 -7.00 -11.50 8.81
C ASP A 411 -7.09 -9.98 8.99
N ARG A 412 -7.37 -9.24 7.90
CA ARG A 412 -7.55 -7.79 7.95
C ARG A 412 -8.82 -7.41 8.70
N PHE A 413 -9.90 -8.18 8.57
CA PHE A 413 -11.15 -7.96 9.27
C PHE A 413 -10.98 -8.16 10.79
N ILE A 414 -10.30 -9.23 11.21
CA ILE A 414 -9.95 -9.49 12.62
C ILE A 414 -9.14 -8.32 13.20
N ASN A 415 -8.08 -7.91 12.50
CA ASN A 415 -7.22 -6.80 12.94
C ASN A 415 -7.99 -5.47 13.01
N TRP A 416 -8.78 -5.14 11.98
CA TRP A 416 -9.61 -3.94 11.97
C TRP A 416 -10.64 -3.95 13.11
N PHE A 417 -11.40 -5.03 13.27
CA PHE A 417 -12.52 -5.09 14.20
C PHE A 417 -12.05 -5.03 15.65
N SER A 418 -11.03 -5.83 15.99
CA SER A 418 -10.42 -5.83 17.32
C SER A 418 -9.87 -4.45 17.73
N HIS A 419 -9.22 -3.74 16.80
CA HIS A 419 -8.69 -2.40 17.01
C HIS A 419 -9.79 -1.33 17.02
N HIS A 420 -10.85 -1.49 16.22
CA HIS A 420 -12.05 -0.65 16.30
C HIS A 420 -12.68 -0.78 17.69
N LEU A 421 -12.94 -1.99 18.16
CA LEU A 421 -13.50 -2.28 19.48
C LEU A 421 -12.68 -1.65 20.61
N SER A 422 -11.34 -1.72 20.56
CA SER A 422 -10.50 -1.12 21.60
C SER A 422 -10.67 0.41 21.72
N ASN A 423 -11.11 1.09 20.66
CA ASN A 423 -11.39 2.52 20.66
C ASN A 423 -12.80 2.87 21.18
N PHE A 424 -13.69 1.88 21.33
CA PHE A 424 -15.08 2.03 21.81
C PHE A 424 -15.36 1.14 23.04
N GLN A 425 -14.38 1.06 23.94
CA GLN A 425 -14.46 0.34 25.22
C GLN A 425 -14.80 -1.17 25.07
N PHE A 426 -14.51 -1.75 23.92
CA PHE A 426 -14.83 -3.13 23.54
C PHE A 426 -16.32 -3.48 23.61
N ARG A 427 -17.19 -2.51 23.35
CA ARG A 427 -18.64 -2.73 23.31
C ARG A 427 -19.05 -3.34 21.98
N TRP A 428 -19.64 -4.53 22.05
CA TRP A 428 -20.28 -5.21 20.93
C TRP A 428 -21.44 -6.06 21.46
N ASN A 429 -22.46 -6.29 20.64
CA ASN A 429 -23.55 -7.20 20.99
C ASN A 429 -23.19 -8.63 20.59
N TRP A 430 -22.35 -9.28 21.40
CA TRP A 430 -21.82 -10.62 21.09
C TRP A 430 -22.91 -11.68 20.89
N GLU A 431 -24.06 -11.55 21.55
CA GLU A 431 -25.18 -12.50 21.42
C GLU A 431 -25.78 -12.56 20.00
N ASP A 432 -25.61 -11.50 19.19
CA ASP A 432 -26.02 -11.52 17.78
C ASP A 432 -25.25 -12.58 16.97
N TRP A 433 -24.09 -13.00 17.47
CA TRP A 433 -23.20 -14.00 16.86
C TRP A 433 -23.25 -15.36 17.57
N ALA A 434 -24.30 -15.64 18.35
CA ALA A 434 -24.45 -16.91 19.06
C ALA A 434 -24.57 -18.12 18.11
N ASP A 435 -24.83 -17.92 16.81
CA ASP A 435 -24.86 -18.99 15.81
C ASP A 435 -23.51 -19.72 15.67
N CYS A 436 -22.39 -19.05 15.95
CA CYS A 436 -21.07 -19.71 15.92
C CYS A 436 -20.85 -20.75 17.02
N LEU A 437 -21.58 -20.66 18.15
CA LEU A 437 -21.43 -21.56 19.28
C LEU A 437 -21.90 -22.98 18.98
N SER A 438 -22.72 -23.13 17.94
CA SER A 438 -23.24 -24.42 17.45
C SER A 438 -22.39 -25.06 16.35
N GLN A 439 -21.31 -24.39 15.92
CA GLN A 439 -20.44 -24.81 14.83
C GLN A 439 -19.13 -25.38 15.36
N ASP A 440 -18.43 -26.18 14.54
CA ASP A 440 -17.08 -26.64 14.86
C ASP A 440 -16.12 -25.45 14.99
N LEU A 441 -15.19 -25.50 15.96
CA LEU A 441 -14.27 -24.39 16.24
C LEU A 441 -13.36 -23.98 15.08
N ASP A 442 -13.18 -24.88 14.11
CA ASP A 442 -12.37 -24.66 12.90
C ASP A 442 -13.16 -24.01 11.76
N ARG A 443 -14.47 -23.73 11.97
CA ARG A 443 -15.28 -22.97 11.00
C ARG A 443 -14.94 -21.48 11.06
N PRO A 444 -15.13 -20.74 9.94
CA PRO A 444 -14.72 -19.34 9.86
C PRO A 444 -15.31 -18.43 10.93
N LYS A 445 -16.58 -18.61 11.30
CA LYS A 445 -17.25 -17.77 12.32
C LYS A 445 -16.70 -17.95 13.74
N PRO A 446 -16.66 -19.15 14.35
CA PRO A 446 -16.08 -19.32 15.67
C PRO A 446 -14.57 -19.01 15.68
N GLN A 447 -13.83 -19.36 14.62
CA GLN A 447 -12.43 -19.00 14.49
C GLN A 447 -12.22 -17.48 14.47
N PHE A 448 -13.03 -16.75 13.70
CA PHE A 448 -13.01 -15.29 13.66
C PHE A 448 -13.21 -14.69 15.06
N VAL A 449 -14.21 -15.15 15.81
CA VAL A 449 -14.48 -14.64 17.17
C VAL A 449 -13.29 -14.93 18.10
N ARG A 450 -12.73 -16.14 18.08
CA ARG A 450 -11.55 -16.50 18.88
C ARG A 450 -10.36 -15.58 18.60
N GLU A 451 -10.05 -15.36 17.33
CA GLU A 451 -8.93 -14.52 16.90
C GLU A 451 -9.17 -13.03 17.24
N VAL A 452 -10.41 -12.54 17.10
CA VAL A 452 -10.78 -11.19 17.53
C VAL A 452 -10.59 -11.03 19.04
N LEU A 453 -11.09 -11.96 19.86
CA LEU A 453 -10.95 -11.90 21.32
C LEU A 453 -9.48 -11.98 21.75
N GLU A 454 -8.67 -12.80 21.08
CA GLU A 454 -7.23 -12.84 21.31
C GLU A 454 -6.55 -11.50 20.98
N LYS A 455 -6.91 -10.88 19.85
CA LYS A 455 -6.40 -9.54 19.50
C LYS A 455 -6.85 -8.47 20.49
N CYS A 456 -8.10 -8.50 20.93
CA CYS A 456 -8.60 -7.61 21.98
C CYS A 456 -7.82 -7.80 23.29
N MET A 457 -7.48 -9.04 23.66
CA MET A 457 -6.65 -9.32 24.83
C MET A 457 -5.26 -8.70 24.71
N ARG A 458 -4.63 -8.76 23.53
CA ARG A 458 -3.32 -8.12 23.30
C ARG A 458 -3.36 -6.58 23.40
N LEU A 459 -4.52 -5.97 23.18
CA LEU A 459 -4.78 -4.53 23.38
C LEU A 459 -5.35 -4.23 24.78
N SER A 460 -5.46 -5.23 25.64
CA SER A 460 -6.07 -5.15 26.95
C SER A 460 -5.40 -6.14 27.93
N TYR A 461 -6.18 -6.82 28.76
CA TYR A 461 -5.73 -7.90 29.62
C TYR A 461 -6.81 -8.99 29.73
N TYR A 462 -6.39 -10.22 30.02
CA TYR A 462 -7.23 -11.43 30.03
C TYR A 462 -8.58 -11.24 30.73
N GLN A 463 -8.58 -10.84 32.01
CA GLN A 463 -9.81 -10.69 32.80
C GLN A 463 -10.81 -9.72 32.15
N ARG A 464 -10.34 -8.60 31.60
CA ARG A 464 -11.25 -7.63 30.95
C ARG A 464 -11.95 -8.20 29.74
N ILE A 465 -11.29 -9.07 28.97
CA ILE A 465 -11.92 -9.72 27.81
C ILE A 465 -12.99 -10.71 28.27
N LEU A 466 -12.76 -11.43 29.38
CA LEU A 466 -13.79 -12.29 29.95
C LEU A 466 -15.02 -11.49 30.42
N ASP A 467 -14.80 -10.31 31.02
CA ASP A 467 -15.87 -9.50 31.59
C ASP A 467 -16.79 -8.84 30.54
N ILE A 468 -16.31 -8.63 29.31
CA ILE A 468 -17.07 -7.95 28.22
C ILE A 468 -17.82 -8.92 27.31
N VAL A 469 -17.56 -10.23 27.41
CA VAL A 469 -18.16 -11.26 26.55
C VAL A 469 -19.09 -12.13 27.42
N PRO A 470 -20.30 -12.48 26.94
CA PRO A 470 -21.19 -13.37 27.68
C PRO A 470 -20.56 -14.74 28.02
N SER A 471 -20.99 -15.33 29.14
CA SER A 471 -20.47 -16.63 29.62
C SER A 471 -20.76 -17.81 28.68
N SER A 472 -21.78 -17.69 27.82
CA SER A 472 -22.11 -18.63 26.75
C SER A 472 -20.96 -18.80 25.74
N PHE A 473 -20.09 -17.79 25.59
CA PHE A 473 -18.94 -17.79 24.68
C PHE A 473 -17.65 -18.32 25.33
N SER A 474 -17.72 -18.91 26.52
CA SER A 474 -16.53 -19.32 27.27
C SER A 474 -15.59 -20.29 26.55
N ALA A 475 -16.13 -21.13 25.64
CA ALA A 475 -15.32 -22.00 24.78
C ALA A 475 -14.45 -21.24 23.76
N LEU A 476 -14.76 -19.97 23.49
CA LEU A 476 -14.07 -19.10 22.54
C LEU A 476 -13.11 -18.12 23.22
N TYR A 477 -13.02 -18.14 24.56
CA TYR A 477 -12.12 -17.27 25.29
C TYR A 477 -10.66 -17.53 24.91
N PRO A 478 -9.81 -16.48 24.83
CA PRO A 478 -8.38 -16.67 24.63
C PRO A 478 -7.79 -17.40 25.85
N THR A 479 -6.70 -18.13 25.68
CA THR A 479 -5.99 -18.73 26.83
C THR A 479 -5.30 -17.64 27.65
N GLU A 480 -5.28 -17.79 28.98
CA GLU A 480 -4.52 -16.88 29.84
C GLU A 480 -3.02 -16.93 29.49
N PRO A 481 -2.36 -15.78 29.21
CA PRO A 481 -1.00 -15.73 28.67
C PRO A 481 0.06 -15.98 29.76
N LYS A 482 0.13 -17.22 30.25
CA LYS A 482 1.08 -17.67 31.27
C LYS A 482 2.26 -18.42 30.68
N CYS A 483 3.44 -18.23 31.27
CA CYS A 483 4.64 -19.02 31.00
C CYS A 483 4.45 -20.45 31.52
N VAL A 484 4.86 -21.44 30.73
CA VAL A 484 4.84 -22.86 31.09
C VAL A 484 6.26 -23.31 31.36
N PHE A 485 6.62 -23.49 32.63
CA PHE A 485 7.95 -23.96 33.01
C PHE A 485 7.95 -25.48 33.27
N LYS A 486 8.65 -26.24 32.43
CA LYS A 486 8.69 -27.72 32.50
C LYS A 486 9.22 -28.25 33.83
N TYR A 487 10.11 -27.52 34.49
CA TYR A 487 10.83 -27.92 35.71
C TYR A 487 10.38 -27.13 36.94
N GLY A 488 9.12 -26.69 36.98
CA GLY A 488 8.55 -25.95 38.12
C GLY A 488 8.28 -26.83 39.35
N ASP A 489 7.79 -26.21 40.42
CA ASP A 489 7.59 -26.87 41.73
C ASP A 489 6.60 -28.06 41.67
N GLU A 490 5.65 -28.05 40.73
CA GLU A 490 4.67 -29.13 40.52
C GLU A 490 5.20 -30.28 39.65
N SER A 491 6.41 -30.18 39.12
CA SER A 491 6.97 -31.17 38.19
C SER A 491 7.71 -32.30 38.90
N SER A 492 7.69 -33.49 38.32
CA SER A 492 8.40 -34.65 38.88
C SER A 492 9.91 -34.44 38.83
N SER A 493 10.60 -34.66 39.94
CA SER A 493 12.07 -34.66 40.01
C SER A 493 12.72 -35.75 39.15
N SER A 494 11.94 -36.72 38.67
CA SER A 494 12.37 -37.76 37.73
C SER A 494 12.49 -37.29 36.27
N LEU A 495 12.10 -36.05 35.95
CA LEU A 495 12.20 -35.53 34.59
C LEU A 495 13.68 -35.42 34.16
N PRO A 496 14.02 -35.82 32.92
CA PRO A 496 15.36 -35.62 32.37
C PRO A 496 15.79 -34.15 32.46
N GLY A 497 16.94 -33.91 33.07
CA GLY A 497 17.49 -32.56 33.24
C GLY A 497 16.94 -31.76 34.42
N TYR A 498 16.02 -32.29 35.24
CA TYR A 498 15.41 -31.53 36.36
C TYR A 498 16.46 -30.92 37.31
N ALA A 499 17.39 -31.73 37.81
CA ALA A 499 18.46 -31.24 38.70
C ALA A 499 19.33 -30.16 38.03
N HIS A 500 19.64 -30.35 36.74
CA HIS A 500 20.39 -29.37 35.96
C HIS A 500 19.60 -28.06 35.76
N ALA A 501 18.27 -28.12 35.55
CA ALA A 501 17.41 -26.96 35.41
C ALA A 501 17.29 -26.14 36.70
N ILE A 502 17.20 -26.80 37.86
CA ILE A 502 17.23 -26.12 39.16
C ILE A 502 18.58 -25.42 39.38
N ASN A 503 19.69 -26.11 39.11
CA ASN A 503 21.03 -25.53 39.20
C ASN A 503 21.22 -24.35 38.23
N MET A 504 20.76 -24.50 36.98
CA MET A 504 20.76 -23.45 35.95
C MET A 504 19.98 -22.22 36.43
N THR A 505 18.78 -22.43 36.94
CA THR A 505 17.91 -21.37 37.46
C THR A 505 18.56 -20.61 38.61
N ASN A 506 19.17 -21.32 39.56
CA ASN A 506 19.88 -20.71 40.70
C ASN A 506 21.11 -19.92 40.25
N SER A 507 21.88 -20.47 39.30
CA SER A 507 23.05 -19.81 38.72
C SER A 507 22.68 -18.49 38.03
N ILE A 508 21.63 -18.50 37.19
CA ILE A 508 21.15 -17.28 36.50
C ILE A 508 20.64 -16.24 37.51
N LYS A 509 19.89 -16.65 38.56
CA LYS A 509 19.45 -15.74 39.64
C LYS A 509 20.65 -15.09 40.35
N ASN A 510 21.74 -15.84 40.53
CA ASN A 510 23.00 -15.37 41.11
C ASN A 510 23.90 -14.61 40.12
N LYS A 511 23.33 -14.11 39.01
CA LYS A 511 23.97 -13.25 38.01
C LYS A 511 25.12 -13.91 37.24
N ALA A 512 25.11 -15.22 37.07
CA ALA A 512 26.05 -15.98 36.24
C ALA A 512 26.41 -15.31 34.90
N ILE A 513 27.66 -15.46 34.48
CA ILE A 513 28.16 -15.08 33.14
C ILE A 513 28.04 -16.25 32.16
N SER A 514 28.27 -16.02 30.86
CA SER A 514 28.19 -17.07 29.83
C SER A 514 29.05 -18.30 30.16
N GLU A 515 30.27 -18.09 30.69
CA GLU A 515 31.20 -19.19 31.06
C GLU A 515 30.62 -20.11 32.15
N ASP A 516 29.97 -19.54 33.17
CA ASP A 516 29.31 -20.32 34.23
C ASP A 516 28.23 -21.23 33.64
N ILE A 517 27.44 -20.68 32.71
CA ILE A 517 26.38 -21.43 32.02
C ILE A 517 26.97 -22.53 31.14
N PHE A 518 28.03 -22.25 30.38
CA PHE A 518 28.73 -23.25 29.58
C PHE A 518 29.26 -24.40 30.44
N ASN A 519 29.81 -24.10 31.62
CA ASN A 519 30.29 -25.13 32.55
C ASN A 519 29.15 -26.02 33.04
N LEU A 520 28.00 -25.45 33.43
CA LEU A 520 26.81 -26.23 33.80
C LEU A 520 26.27 -27.10 32.67
N LEU A 521 26.39 -26.63 31.42
CA LEU A 521 25.96 -27.37 30.24
C LEU A 521 26.91 -28.53 29.88
N LYS A 522 28.16 -28.53 30.32
CA LYS A 522 29.09 -29.66 30.09
C LYS A 522 28.65 -30.91 30.83
N ASP A 523 28.05 -30.75 32.00
CA ASP A 523 27.62 -31.85 32.88
C ASP A 523 26.36 -32.59 32.36
N ILE A 524 25.71 -32.07 31.31
CA ILE A 524 24.53 -32.68 30.70
C ILE A 524 24.97 -33.62 29.58
N GLN A 525 24.82 -34.93 29.80
CA GLN A 525 25.13 -35.97 28.80
C GLN A 525 24.09 -36.00 27.66
N ASN A 526 24.50 -36.50 26.48
CA ASN A 526 23.60 -36.70 25.35
C ASN A 526 23.06 -38.13 25.41
N SER A 527 21.76 -38.30 25.62
CA SER A 527 21.13 -39.63 25.73
C SER A 527 21.07 -40.41 24.40
N ASN A 528 21.49 -39.80 23.28
CA ASN A 528 21.42 -40.36 21.93
C ASN A 528 22.80 -40.67 21.30
N GLN A 529 23.88 -40.69 22.07
CA GLN A 529 25.20 -41.13 21.57
C GLN A 529 25.39 -42.60 21.89
N ASP A 530 25.42 -43.45 20.85
CA ASP A 530 26.09 -44.74 20.90
C ASP A 530 27.61 -44.48 20.96
N ASP A 531 28.34 -45.22 21.79
CA ASP A 531 29.73 -44.94 22.21
C ASP A 531 30.81 -44.99 21.08
N ASP A 532 30.44 -45.14 19.80
CA ASP A 532 31.39 -45.41 18.69
C ASP A 532 31.51 -44.32 17.61
N ASP A 533 30.79 -43.19 17.68
CA ASP A 533 30.92 -42.09 16.71
C ASP A 533 31.81 -40.94 17.25
N ASP A 534 33.13 -41.13 17.14
CA ASP A 534 34.17 -40.20 17.64
C ASP A 534 34.38 -38.95 16.75
N GLU A 535 33.54 -38.70 15.73
CA GLU A 535 33.58 -37.48 14.93
C GLU A 535 32.17 -36.98 14.53
N GLY A 536 31.55 -36.21 15.44
CA GLY A 536 30.76 -35.03 15.05
C GLY A 536 29.24 -35.11 15.11
N VAL A 537 28.64 -34.68 16.23
CA VAL A 537 27.41 -33.86 16.22
C VAL A 537 27.41 -32.92 17.45
N SER A 538 27.46 -31.60 17.24
CA SER A 538 27.45 -30.57 18.31
C SER A 538 26.07 -30.37 18.98
N PHE A 539 25.04 -31.09 18.52
CA PHE A 539 23.65 -30.94 18.93
C PHE A 539 23.32 -31.85 20.12
N ASN A 540 22.95 -31.24 21.24
CA ASN A 540 22.38 -31.93 22.40
C ASN A 540 21.02 -31.27 22.75
N PRO A 541 19.88 -31.94 22.51
CA PRO A 541 18.56 -31.36 22.73
C PRO A 541 18.29 -31.04 24.20
N LEU A 542 18.77 -31.87 25.13
CA LEU A 542 18.55 -31.68 26.57
C LEU A 542 19.29 -30.45 27.11
N LYS A 543 20.50 -30.15 26.59
CA LYS A 543 21.23 -28.90 26.92
C LYS A 543 20.42 -27.67 26.54
N ILE A 544 19.88 -27.66 25.32
CA ILE A 544 19.04 -26.58 24.81
C ILE A 544 17.77 -26.47 25.65
N GLU A 545 17.09 -27.58 25.91
CA GLU A 545 15.83 -27.59 26.64
C GLU A 545 15.99 -27.00 28.05
N VAL A 546 16.96 -27.51 28.83
CA VAL A 546 17.21 -27.06 30.19
C VAL A 546 17.57 -25.58 30.23
N PHE A 547 18.44 -25.12 29.33
CA PHE A 547 18.87 -23.72 29.26
C PHE A 547 17.72 -22.79 28.87
N VAL A 548 17.01 -23.08 27.78
CA VAL A 548 15.95 -22.22 27.24
C VAL A 548 14.75 -22.17 28.19
N GLN A 549 14.32 -23.30 28.75
CA GLN A 549 13.25 -23.37 29.76
C GLN A 549 13.59 -22.48 30.98
N SER A 550 14.78 -22.67 31.56
CA SER A 550 15.21 -21.96 32.77
C SER A 550 15.34 -20.45 32.52
N LEU A 551 15.95 -20.07 31.40
CA LEU A 551 16.19 -18.67 31.06
C LEU A 551 14.87 -17.92 30.79
N LEU A 552 14.01 -18.50 29.95
CA LEU A 552 12.75 -17.85 29.57
C LEU A 552 11.77 -17.76 30.74
N ASN A 553 11.74 -18.78 31.61
CA ASN A 553 10.95 -18.74 32.84
C ASN A 553 11.38 -17.58 33.75
N LEU A 554 12.69 -17.42 34.00
CA LEU A 554 13.21 -16.32 34.82
C LEU A 554 12.99 -14.94 34.18
N ALA A 555 12.95 -14.88 32.86
CA ALA A 555 12.75 -13.67 32.09
C ALA A 555 11.28 -13.45 31.67
N SER A 556 10.32 -14.14 32.29
CA SER A 556 8.90 -14.15 31.91
C SER A 556 8.12 -12.89 32.30
N LYS A 557 8.73 -11.98 33.09
CA LYS A 557 8.07 -10.78 33.62
C LYS A 557 7.63 -9.78 32.54
N SER A 558 8.40 -9.61 31.47
CA SER A 558 8.05 -8.74 30.33
C SER A 558 8.93 -8.99 29.12
N PHE A 559 8.52 -8.50 27.95
CA PHE A 559 9.33 -8.58 26.72
C PHE A 559 10.75 -8.04 26.91
N SER A 560 10.91 -6.93 27.64
CA SER A 560 12.23 -6.34 27.90
C SER A 560 13.13 -7.25 28.73
N HIS A 561 12.59 -8.00 29.70
CA HIS A 561 13.37 -8.98 30.46
C HIS A 561 13.81 -10.11 29.54
N SER A 562 12.90 -10.67 28.72
CA SER A 562 13.23 -11.75 27.80
C SER A 562 14.27 -11.31 26.75
N PHE A 563 14.15 -10.11 26.19
CA PHE A 563 15.14 -9.57 25.25
C PHE A 563 16.51 -9.33 25.90
N SER A 564 16.53 -8.86 27.14
CA SER A 564 17.78 -8.65 27.89
C SER A 564 18.44 -9.98 28.23
N ALA A 565 17.65 -11.00 28.56
CA ALA A 565 18.12 -12.36 28.80
C ALA A 565 18.73 -12.99 27.54
N LEU A 566 18.05 -12.88 26.39
CA LEU A 566 18.58 -13.31 25.09
C LEU A 566 19.88 -12.59 24.73
N ALA A 567 19.99 -11.29 25.02
CA ALA A 567 21.20 -10.52 24.76
C ALA A 567 22.35 -10.89 25.70
N LYS A 568 22.07 -11.09 27.00
CA LYS A 568 23.09 -11.42 28.01
C LYS A 568 23.75 -12.76 27.72
N PHE A 569 22.97 -13.77 27.31
CA PHE A 569 23.48 -15.13 27.05
C PHE A 569 23.51 -15.44 25.54
N HIS A 570 23.71 -14.42 24.71
CA HIS A 570 23.73 -14.56 23.24
C HIS A 570 24.78 -15.56 22.77
N GLU A 571 25.97 -15.55 23.37
CA GLU A 571 27.05 -16.49 23.05
C GLU A 571 26.66 -17.95 23.30
N VAL A 572 25.95 -18.20 24.41
CA VAL A 572 25.42 -19.54 24.75
C VAL A 572 24.40 -19.99 23.71
N PHE A 573 23.48 -19.11 23.33
CA PHE A 573 22.55 -19.38 22.23
C PHE A 573 23.29 -19.68 20.93
N LYS A 574 24.29 -18.89 20.55
CA LYS A 574 25.05 -19.10 19.32
C LYS A 574 25.71 -20.46 19.29
N ALA A 575 26.38 -20.86 20.37
CA ALA A 575 27.00 -22.17 20.49
C ALA A 575 25.98 -23.33 20.43
N LEU A 576 24.80 -23.16 21.05
CA LEU A 576 23.73 -24.15 21.04
C LEU A 576 22.92 -24.20 19.72
N SER A 577 23.05 -23.16 18.88
CA SER A 577 22.32 -22.99 17.62
C SER A 577 23.19 -23.21 16.37
N ASP A 578 24.36 -23.82 16.52
CA ASP A 578 25.34 -23.94 15.44
C ASP A 578 24.83 -24.86 14.32
N SER A 579 24.07 -25.91 14.66
CA SER A 579 23.37 -26.77 13.70
C SER A 579 21.94 -26.33 13.42
N GLU A 580 21.38 -26.76 12.29
CA GLU A 580 19.97 -26.52 11.95
C GLU A 580 19.02 -27.17 12.98
N GLU A 581 19.34 -28.38 13.44
CA GLU A 581 18.60 -29.07 14.50
C GLU A 581 18.61 -28.26 15.80
N GLY A 582 19.74 -27.64 16.13
CA GLY A 582 19.87 -26.72 17.27
C GLY A 582 18.92 -25.54 17.19
N LYS A 583 18.88 -24.86 16.03
CA LYS A 583 17.96 -23.73 15.78
C LYS A 583 16.50 -24.16 15.89
N LEU A 584 16.12 -25.28 15.27
CA LEU A 584 14.76 -25.82 15.32
C LEU A 584 14.37 -26.22 16.75
N HIS A 585 15.28 -26.83 17.50
CA HIS A 585 15.01 -27.23 18.88
C HIS A 585 14.86 -26.02 19.81
N ILE A 586 15.64 -24.95 19.61
CA ILE A 586 15.45 -23.67 20.34
C ILE A 586 14.05 -23.12 20.08
N LEU A 587 13.58 -23.13 18.83
CA LEU A 587 12.24 -22.67 18.47
C LEU A 587 11.15 -23.53 19.12
N ARG A 588 11.30 -24.86 19.07
CA ARG A 588 10.40 -25.82 19.72
C ARG A 588 10.31 -25.58 21.23
N VAL A 589 11.43 -25.50 21.93
CA VAL A 589 11.44 -25.27 23.39
C VAL A 589 10.87 -23.88 23.72
N THR A 590 11.15 -22.87 22.90
CA THR A 590 10.55 -21.53 23.07
C THR A 590 9.03 -21.57 22.95
N TYR A 591 8.50 -22.35 22.00
CA TYR A 591 7.06 -22.58 21.87
C TYR A 591 6.49 -23.33 23.08
N ASP A 592 7.14 -24.41 23.53
CA ASP A 592 6.66 -25.17 24.69
C ASP A 592 6.52 -24.29 25.95
N VAL A 593 7.44 -23.33 26.14
CA VAL A 593 7.39 -22.34 27.22
C VAL A 593 6.26 -21.33 27.06
N TRP A 594 5.99 -20.89 25.82
CA TRP A 594 5.13 -19.73 25.53
C TRP A 594 3.90 -20.03 24.67
N LYS A 595 3.50 -21.30 24.54
CA LYS A 595 2.33 -21.72 23.74
C LYS A 595 1.03 -21.02 24.11
N ASN A 596 0.87 -20.62 25.38
CA ASN A 596 -0.29 -19.87 25.86
C ASN A 596 -0.19 -18.36 25.60
N HIS A 597 0.96 -17.85 25.14
CA HIS A 597 1.21 -16.44 24.89
C HIS A 597 1.76 -16.20 23.46
N PRO A 598 0.91 -16.28 22.42
CA PRO A 598 1.34 -16.17 21.03
C PRO A 598 2.10 -14.88 20.68
N GLN A 599 1.74 -13.75 21.31
CA GLN A 599 2.46 -12.49 21.15
C GLN A 599 3.91 -12.57 21.64
N MET A 600 4.19 -13.29 22.73
CA MET A 600 5.55 -13.51 23.22
C MET A 600 6.35 -14.35 22.23
N VAL A 601 5.77 -15.44 21.72
CA VAL A 601 6.40 -16.28 20.69
C VAL A 601 6.83 -15.44 19.49
N ALA A 602 5.91 -14.63 18.94
CA ALA A 602 6.19 -13.80 17.78
C ALA A 602 7.36 -12.82 18.00
N VAL A 603 7.42 -12.16 19.16
CA VAL A 603 8.49 -11.19 19.45
C VAL A 603 9.83 -11.85 19.79
N LEU A 604 9.82 -13.04 20.40
CA LEU A 604 11.04 -13.82 20.64
C LEU A 604 11.62 -14.34 19.32
N VAL A 605 10.79 -14.89 18.43
CA VAL A 605 11.21 -15.28 17.08
C VAL A 605 11.76 -14.08 16.30
N ASP A 606 11.05 -12.94 16.34
CA ASP A 606 11.53 -11.69 15.73
C ASP A 606 12.93 -11.31 16.23
N LYS A 607 13.14 -11.38 17.55
CA LYS A 607 14.40 -11.03 18.20
C LYS A 607 15.51 -12.02 17.84
N MET A 608 15.25 -13.33 17.90
CA MET A 608 16.20 -14.39 17.60
C MET A 608 16.70 -14.32 16.14
N ILE A 609 15.84 -13.97 15.18
CA ILE A 609 16.26 -13.71 13.80
C ILE A 609 17.21 -12.50 13.73
N ARG A 610 16.87 -11.39 14.40
CA ARG A 610 17.70 -10.16 14.34
C ARG A 610 19.07 -10.35 14.98
N THR A 611 19.16 -11.17 16.02
CA THR A 611 20.40 -11.50 16.71
C THR A 611 21.09 -12.75 16.14
N GLN A 612 20.60 -13.29 15.02
CA GLN A 612 21.17 -14.45 14.34
C GLN A 612 21.31 -15.70 15.25
N VAL A 613 20.42 -15.85 16.23
CA VAL A 613 20.28 -17.09 17.01
C VAL A 613 19.62 -18.16 16.14
N VAL A 614 18.62 -17.76 15.37
CA VAL A 614 18.04 -18.56 14.29
C VAL A 614 18.02 -17.74 13.01
N ASP A 615 17.85 -18.38 11.87
CA ASP A 615 17.65 -17.70 10.59
C ASP A 615 16.21 -17.86 10.08
N CYS A 616 15.94 -17.28 8.92
CA CYS A 616 14.61 -17.30 8.32
C CYS A 616 14.20 -18.72 7.85
N ALA A 617 15.16 -19.56 7.46
CA ALA A 617 14.89 -20.90 6.96
C ALA A 617 14.45 -21.82 8.12
N ALA A 618 15.16 -21.77 9.25
CA ALA A 618 14.78 -22.49 10.46
C ALA A 618 13.36 -22.11 10.94
N VAL A 619 13.01 -20.82 10.91
CA VAL A 619 11.66 -20.37 11.28
C VAL A 619 10.60 -20.86 10.29
N ALA A 620 10.89 -20.86 8.99
CA ALA A 620 9.98 -21.42 7.99
C ALA A 620 9.75 -22.92 8.23
N ASN A 621 10.82 -23.71 8.40
CA ASN A 621 10.72 -25.14 8.69
C ASN A 621 9.97 -25.42 9.99
N TRP A 622 10.21 -24.64 11.04
CA TRP A 622 9.50 -24.75 12.31
C TRP A 622 7.99 -24.50 12.16
N ILE A 623 7.58 -23.50 11.36
CA ILE A 623 6.15 -23.20 11.14
C ILE A 623 5.39 -24.38 10.53
N PHE A 624 6.05 -25.20 9.71
CA PHE A 624 5.47 -26.42 9.12
C PHE A 624 5.78 -27.69 9.92
N SER A 625 6.30 -27.56 11.15
CA SER A 625 6.67 -28.72 11.97
C SER A 625 5.44 -29.39 12.62
N PRO A 626 5.53 -30.67 12.99
CA PRO A 626 4.43 -31.39 13.64
C PRO A 626 3.97 -30.73 14.94
N GLU A 627 4.87 -30.09 15.68
CA GLU A 627 4.57 -29.42 16.95
C GLU A 627 3.59 -28.24 16.79
N LEU A 628 3.61 -27.56 15.64
CA LEU A 628 2.70 -26.45 15.33
C LEU A 628 1.45 -26.86 14.57
N SER A 629 1.27 -28.16 14.26
CA SER A 629 0.13 -28.64 13.48
C SER A 629 -1.24 -28.23 14.04
N HIS A 630 -1.40 -28.22 15.37
CA HIS A 630 -2.64 -27.80 16.04
C HIS A 630 -2.89 -26.29 16.00
N ASP A 631 -1.85 -25.47 15.88
CA ASP A 631 -1.94 -24.01 15.82
C ASP A 631 -1.80 -23.48 14.38
N PHE A 632 -1.57 -24.34 13.38
CA PHE A 632 -1.18 -23.96 12.03
C PHE A 632 -2.17 -23.01 11.35
N THR A 633 -3.46 -23.13 11.63
CA THR A 633 -4.51 -22.28 11.07
C THR A 633 -4.69 -20.95 11.81
N ARG A 634 -4.01 -20.75 12.95
CA ARG A 634 -4.13 -19.54 13.77
C ARG A 634 -3.36 -18.38 13.20
N LEU A 635 -3.88 -17.17 13.40
CA LEU A 635 -3.37 -15.95 12.78
C LEU A 635 -1.89 -15.69 13.11
N TYR A 636 -1.49 -15.89 14.37
CA TYR A 636 -0.14 -15.55 14.84
C TYR A 636 0.99 -16.33 14.14
N ILE A 637 0.70 -17.54 13.63
CA ILE A 637 1.65 -18.35 12.86
C ILE A 637 2.00 -17.62 11.56
N TRP A 638 0.99 -17.21 10.82
CA TRP A 638 1.14 -16.48 9.56
C TRP A 638 1.71 -15.07 9.77
N GLU A 639 1.34 -14.39 10.87
CA GLU A 639 1.98 -13.12 11.27
C GLU A 639 3.50 -13.29 11.44
N THR A 640 3.91 -14.38 12.07
CA THR A 640 5.32 -14.71 12.32
C THR A 640 6.04 -15.04 11.01
N LEU A 641 5.43 -15.84 10.12
CA LEU A 641 5.99 -16.15 8.79
C LEU A 641 6.15 -14.88 7.94
N HIS A 642 5.11 -14.06 7.83
CA HIS A 642 5.16 -12.83 7.04
C HIS A 642 6.13 -11.80 7.64
N SER A 643 6.26 -11.73 8.97
CA SER A 643 7.28 -10.91 9.62
C SER A 643 8.70 -11.37 9.25
N THR A 644 8.92 -12.68 9.22
CA THR A 644 10.17 -13.33 8.81
C THR A 644 10.52 -12.99 7.36
N ILE A 645 9.57 -13.18 6.43
CA ILE A 645 9.74 -12.82 5.00
C ILE A 645 10.05 -11.33 4.83
N ARG A 646 9.32 -10.44 5.54
CA ARG A 646 9.56 -8.99 5.47
C ARG A 646 10.97 -8.61 5.93
N LYS A 647 11.52 -9.27 6.95
CA LYS A 647 12.90 -9.04 7.39
C LYS A 647 13.90 -9.46 6.32
N MET A 648 13.68 -10.61 5.69
CA MET A 648 14.54 -11.08 4.61
C MET A 648 14.52 -10.10 3.43
N ASN A 649 13.33 -9.65 3.02
CA ASN A 649 13.18 -8.64 1.96
C ASN A 649 13.91 -7.33 2.31
N LYS A 650 13.75 -6.83 3.54
CA LYS A 650 14.47 -5.63 4.02
C LYS A 650 15.98 -5.83 4.08
N HIS A 651 16.45 -7.05 4.37
CA HIS A 651 17.88 -7.37 4.36
C HIS A 651 18.44 -7.30 2.94
N VAL A 652 17.78 -7.93 1.96
CA VAL A 652 18.15 -7.85 0.54
C VAL A 652 18.14 -6.40 0.04
N GLN A 653 17.08 -5.65 0.29
CA GLN A 653 16.96 -4.24 -0.13
C GLN A 653 18.07 -3.36 0.45
N ARG A 654 18.45 -3.57 1.72
CA ARG A 654 19.54 -2.84 2.36
C ARG A 654 20.88 -3.15 1.70
N ILE A 655 21.19 -4.42 1.46
CA ILE A 655 22.45 -4.81 0.78
C ILE A 655 22.48 -4.26 -0.65
N GLN A 656 21.36 -4.34 -1.39
CA GLN A 656 21.25 -3.76 -2.73
C GLN A 656 21.50 -2.26 -2.72
N LYS A 657 20.95 -1.53 -1.73
CA LYS A 657 21.20 -0.10 -1.57
C LYS A 657 22.66 0.20 -1.25
N GLU A 658 23.29 -0.55 -0.34
CA GLU A 658 24.70 -0.39 0.00
C GLU A 658 25.61 -0.65 -1.21
N LEU A 659 25.30 -1.67 -2.02
CA LEU A 659 26.00 -1.95 -3.27
C LEU A 659 25.85 -0.80 -4.28
N GLU A 660 24.64 -0.27 -4.44
CA GLU A 660 24.36 0.83 -5.36
C GLU A 660 25.08 2.12 -4.91
N ASP A 661 25.04 2.44 -3.62
CA ASP A 661 25.77 3.56 -3.04
C ASP A 661 27.30 3.41 -3.25
N ALA A 662 27.84 2.20 -3.11
CA ALA A 662 29.25 1.91 -3.38
C ALA A 662 29.60 2.09 -4.87
N LYS A 663 28.77 1.58 -5.79
CA LYS A 663 28.94 1.78 -7.24
C LYS A 663 28.92 3.26 -7.61
N GLN A 664 28.00 4.03 -7.05
CA GLN A 664 27.91 5.47 -7.30
C GLN A 664 29.14 6.22 -6.77
N ARG A 665 29.68 5.84 -5.61
CA ARG A 665 30.94 6.40 -5.08
C ARG A 665 32.12 6.09 -6.00
N LEU A 666 32.24 4.84 -6.48
CA LEU A 666 33.30 4.44 -7.41
C LEU A 666 33.20 5.20 -8.74
N ALA A 667 31.99 5.31 -9.32
CA ALA A 667 31.76 6.07 -10.55
C ALA A 667 32.11 7.56 -10.39
N LYS A 668 31.79 8.16 -9.24
CA LYS A 668 32.20 9.55 -8.90
C LYS A 668 33.72 9.68 -8.78
N GLN A 669 34.40 8.70 -8.20
CA GLN A 669 35.87 8.68 -8.12
C GLN A 669 36.51 8.53 -9.50
N HIS A 670 36.03 7.63 -10.36
CA HIS A 670 36.52 7.49 -11.74
C HIS A 670 36.31 8.76 -12.56
N LYS A 671 35.16 9.44 -12.43
CA LYS A 671 34.94 10.75 -13.06
C LYS A 671 35.92 11.83 -12.55
N ARG A 672 36.25 11.82 -11.25
CA ARG A 672 37.25 12.75 -10.68
C ARG A 672 38.67 12.47 -11.17
N VAL A 673 39.05 11.20 -11.29
CA VAL A 673 40.38 10.81 -11.82
C VAL A 673 40.48 11.13 -13.32
N SER A 674 39.44 10.83 -14.10
CA SER A 674 39.38 11.17 -15.53
C SER A 674 39.46 12.69 -15.75
N ASN A 675 38.72 13.49 -14.97
CA ASN A 675 38.80 14.96 -15.05
C ASN A 675 40.18 15.51 -14.62
N LYS A 676 40.87 14.87 -13.67
CA LYS A 676 42.25 15.25 -13.30
C LYS A 676 43.27 14.89 -14.40
N CYS A 677 43.15 13.74 -15.06
CA CYS A 677 44.01 13.39 -16.19
C CYS A 677 43.83 14.34 -17.38
N VAL A 678 42.60 14.77 -17.68
CA VAL A 678 42.35 15.78 -18.72
C VAL A 678 43.01 17.13 -18.35
N HIS A 679 43.03 17.50 -17.07
CA HIS A 679 43.65 18.75 -16.63
C HIS A 679 45.19 18.74 -16.66
N PHE A 680 45.83 17.57 -16.55
CA PHE A 680 47.29 17.41 -16.68
C PHE A 680 47.78 17.38 -18.14
N ILE A 681 46.90 17.08 -19.12
CA ILE A 681 47.25 17.09 -20.54
C ILE A 681 47.14 18.53 -21.13
N ILE A 682 46.49 19.47 -20.44
CA ILE A 682 46.27 20.86 -20.89
C ILE A 682 47.08 21.86 -20.04
N HIS A 683 48.34 21.52 -19.74
CA HIS A 683 49.33 22.49 -19.23
C HIS A 683 50.54 22.50 -20.18
N PRO A 684 50.82 23.58 -20.92
CA PRO A 684 52.03 23.66 -21.73
C PRO A 684 53.23 23.86 -20.80
N LEU A 685 54.08 22.84 -20.69
CA LEU A 685 55.40 22.96 -20.08
C LEU A 685 56.31 23.76 -21.02
N ASN A 686 56.49 25.05 -20.72
CA ASN A 686 57.64 25.82 -21.18
C ASN A 686 58.86 25.37 -20.37
N PHE A 687 59.73 24.56 -20.96
CA PHE A 687 61.11 24.41 -20.48
C PHE A 687 62.09 24.41 -21.65
N THR A 688 63.02 25.36 -21.57
CA THR A 688 64.14 25.64 -22.46
C THR A 688 65.17 24.52 -22.44
N HIS A 689 65.76 24.26 -23.62
CA HIS A 689 66.89 23.36 -23.83
C HIS A 689 68.06 23.58 -22.87
N ASN A 690 68.56 22.49 -22.30
CA ASN A 690 69.99 22.25 -22.13
C ASN A 690 70.24 20.74 -22.16
N GLU A 691 71.21 20.34 -22.96
CA GLU A 691 71.71 18.98 -23.14
C GLU A 691 72.51 18.54 -21.91
N GLU A 692 72.31 17.30 -21.42
CA GLU A 692 73.39 16.38 -21.03
C GLU A 692 72.85 14.96 -20.67
N THR A 693 73.43 14.00 -21.37
CA THR A 693 73.48 12.52 -21.38
C THR A 693 73.01 11.61 -20.21
N LEU A 694 72.27 10.55 -20.61
CA LEU A 694 72.32 9.09 -20.25
C LEU A 694 72.02 8.56 -18.83
N GLN A 695 70.96 7.73 -18.68
CA GLN A 695 71.04 6.24 -18.50
C GLN A 695 69.66 5.52 -18.46
N ILE A 696 69.69 4.22 -18.75
CA ILE A 696 68.62 3.29 -19.21
C ILE A 696 67.99 2.45 -18.07
N SER A 697 66.69 2.08 -18.17
CA SER A 697 66.10 0.71 -17.98
C SER A 697 64.55 0.77 -17.94
N SER A 698 63.82 0.30 -18.97
CA SER A 698 63.15 -1.03 -19.14
C SER A 698 62.10 -1.35 -18.04
N PHE A 699 60.82 -1.67 -18.30
CA PHE A 699 60.26 -2.76 -19.12
C PHE A 699 58.74 -2.55 -19.41
N SER A 700 58.29 -3.10 -20.54
CA SER A 700 56.90 -3.19 -21.04
C SER A 700 56.07 -4.29 -20.36
N VAL A 701 54.75 -4.12 -20.29
CA VAL A 701 53.78 -5.23 -20.14
C VAL A 701 52.62 -5.03 -21.12
N THR A 702 52.48 -6.00 -22.04
CA THR A 702 51.41 -6.13 -23.02
C THR A 702 50.47 -7.27 -22.61
N THR A 703 49.18 -7.02 -22.83
CA THR A 703 47.97 -7.84 -22.80
C THR A 703 48.09 -9.33 -23.16
N VAL A 704 47.32 -10.18 -22.46
CA VAL A 704 46.86 -11.50 -22.95
C VAL A 704 45.36 -11.65 -22.69
N ILE A 705 44.59 -11.84 -23.77
CA ILE A 705 43.20 -12.32 -23.79
C ILE A 705 43.26 -13.79 -24.21
N SER A 706 42.56 -14.69 -23.51
CA SER A 706 42.26 -16.02 -24.04
C SER A 706 40.81 -16.40 -23.80
N THR A 707 40.16 -16.79 -24.89
CA THR A 707 38.86 -17.43 -25.02
C THR A 707 38.99 -18.93 -24.75
N SER A 708 37.95 -19.57 -24.22
CA SER A 708 37.77 -21.02 -24.38
C SER A 708 36.29 -21.36 -24.58
N LYS A 709 36.05 -22.14 -25.64
CA LYS A 709 34.81 -22.83 -25.99
C LYS A 709 35.16 -24.32 -26.18
N SER A 710 34.18 -25.15 -25.83
CA SER A 710 33.91 -26.56 -26.18
C SER A 710 34.71 -27.70 -25.55
N ASN A 711 33.97 -28.66 -24.96
CA ASN A 711 33.77 -30.04 -25.44
C ASN A 711 32.86 -30.73 -24.38
N LYS A 712 31.88 -31.60 -24.66
CA LYS A 712 31.57 -32.53 -25.76
C LYS A 712 30.05 -32.75 -25.80
#